data_AF-A0A534XQJ5-F1
#
_entry.id   AF-A0A534XQJ5-F1
#
_cell.length_a   1.000
_cell.length_b   1.000
_cell.length_c   1.000
_cell.angle_alpha   90.00
_cell.angle_beta   90.00
_cell.angle_gamma   90.00
#
_symmetry.space_group_name_H-M   'P 1'
#
loop_
_entity.id
_entity.type
_entity.pdbx_description
1 polymer ?
#
loop_
_entity_poly.entity_id
_entity_poly.type
_entity_poly.pdbx_seq_one_letter_code
_entity_poly.pdbx_strand_id
1 'polypeptide(L)'
;MRRRVFVVAGEYSANPRHLPPERRKRAFLAEPHPELTDEEVTRLFFRFPNRSEDGRTRPEDWKREFALSAPIGLNDLFASAAHRALTSLYRLTSTDYRATRDSITDLFVTSMPGLDPNERMNIGLVPQALRAALALPPRVVAQYVVGTSDSGAWAFAQAVRAARNAEKPATIIVVAGQIIPAGYASQYQIRTVLGENDQARGLDMLAIGDLLMDAVRRNSGVSRAEVIALLERISSRKFDAAKQYPAGIQSGKPFRRDSPRTPYFDANDIAAPCCGAAACIVTSDEELALRVAAARSPRYQAAAVTEVLGVGEGSSNENFLHRQSPLLFSTAVREALAATADDARRPISVFASSAFGVAHDAFPSIELSFLLAMGLSYERSVERMAEGWPNPFGGLLTFGHALGASGLVQVNKAHHLFSGDQRYLKDGPHRRQGFRETGAIAFTSSVGGPLSHVVATLLRGGFEDVRPLAERTTKRRRDPGPSPLATEWREKRHQLRLVLPSYLARLRGRGPGEPWYVEGVTYVSIRSSIRALSREDVMRVRFDGLEAVVAQAHLEEVRAQLREVVLVVMGEVDRLASMFDAFRLLTDEVRDLAGKWRAAGQLTPKAMALGDDKVAAIVKEALRVPLVIATAPGSVPAERRKIVFLPYPGLDYPDLENVDVLWRQPDGRIGKAADDPGLLPFWNVRAKREEERPQAGPPGSTAREVVDGIVESQERPESMAELRLLRAWFSVDMPKPILEEALRRLGVEAGQVGPAMRALVILVELADGGSFADPGASPEIVGRAARKARAFLEAYETTTVQLGNLLAVSAFEPPPFRTRPDEGLVSGVRFARELTRAALETGLSLRAAVVAGQGAVYEDAEGRHGLASEATARAWELLTSLRGGPAGPAIAVDGAVGLVRERVQQRLRDWSAEPADSSTIFRI
;
A
#
# COMPACT_ATOMS: atom_id res chain seq x y z
N MET A 1 -17.68 20.35 -14.89
CA MET A 1 -16.21 20.40 -14.70
C MET A 1 -15.92 19.95 -13.27
N ARG A 2 -15.01 19.01 -13.02
CA ARG A 2 -14.72 18.55 -11.66
C ARG A 2 -13.82 19.56 -10.94
N ARG A 3 -14.22 20.06 -9.76
CA ARG A 3 -13.41 21.01 -8.97
C ARG A 3 -12.11 20.34 -8.51
N ARG A 4 -11.03 21.13 -8.38
CA ARG A 4 -9.81 20.67 -7.69
C ARG A 4 -10.08 20.64 -6.19
N VAL A 5 -9.34 19.80 -5.47
CA VAL A 5 -9.49 19.63 -4.03
C VAL A 5 -8.12 19.57 -3.38
N PHE A 6 -7.99 20.22 -2.23
CA PHE A 6 -6.73 20.40 -1.52
C PHE A 6 -6.89 20.05 -0.04
N VAL A 7 -5.85 19.49 0.55
CA VAL A 7 -5.66 19.43 2.01
C VAL A 7 -4.84 20.65 2.42
N VAL A 8 -5.37 21.41 3.38
CA VAL A 8 -4.77 22.68 3.86
C VAL A 8 -4.43 22.66 5.35
N ALA A 9 -4.80 21.61 6.06
CA ALA A 9 -4.37 21.33 7.42
C ALA A 9 -4.48 19.83 7.69
N GLY A 10 -3.49 19.28 8.40
CA GLY A 10 -3.51 17.92 8.97
C GLY A 10 -3.02 17.98 10.42
N GLU A 11 -3.81 17.43 11.35
CA GLU A 11 -3.55 17.55 12.78
C GLU A 11 -3.93 16.28 13.55
N TYR A 12 -3.40 16.15 14.76
CA TYR A 12 -3.74 15.06 15.69
C TYR A 12 -4.24 15.61 17.02
N SER A 13 -5.06 14.81 17.71
CA SER A 13 -5.46 15.09 19.08
C SER A 13 -4.25 15.24 20.00
N ALA A 14 -4.40 16.02 21.06
CA ALA A 14 -3.39 16.08 22.12
C ALA A 14 -3.26 14.76 22.87
N ASN A 15 -2.07 14.49 23.42
CA ASN A 15 -1.90 13.45 24.43
C ASN A 15 -2.82 13.75 25.64
N PRO A 16 -3.44 12.74 26.27
CA PRO A 16 -4.29 12.93 27.46
C PRO A 16 -3.71 13.85 28.54
N ARG A 17 -2.39 13.79 28.79
CA ARG A 17 -1.71 14.66 29.77
C ARG A 17 -1.92 16.15 29.53
N HIS A 18 -2.16 16.54 28.28
CA HIS A 18 -2.36 17.92 27.85
C HIS A 18 -3.82 18.25 27.54
N LEU A 19 -4.77 17.40 27.97
CA LEU A 19 -6.22 17.59 27.88
C LEU A 19 -6.90 17.68 29.27
N PRO A 20 -6.50 18.61 30.15
CA PRO A 20 -7.21 18.85 31.40
C PRO A 20 -8.67 19.31 31.12
N PRO A 21 -9.58 19.22 32.12
CA PRO A 21 -10.99 19.64 31.97
C PRO A 21 -11.18 20.99 31.27
N GLU A 22 -10.35 22.00 31.58
CA GLU A 22 -10.46 23.33 30.98
C GLU A 22 -10.25 23.34 29.47
N ARG A 23 -9.29 22.55 28.95
CA ARG A 23 -8.99 22.46 27.51
C ARG A 23 -10.01 21.67 26.70
N ARG A 24 -10.98 21.03 27.39
CA ARG A 24 -12.07 20.25 26.78
C ARG A 24 -13.38 21.03 26.68
N LYS A 25 -13.47 22.18 27.35
CA LYS A 25 -14.68 23.00 27.36
C LYS A 25 -14.82 23.82 26.07
N ARG A 26 -16.08 24.07 25.69
CA ARG A 26 -16.41 24.94 24.54
C ARG A 26 -15.72 26.31 24.60
N ALA A 27 -15.58 26.91 25.79
CA ALA A 27 -14.93 28.21 25.94
C ALA A 27 -13.46 28.19 25.46
N PHE A 28 -12.74 27.09 25.71
CA PHE A 28 -11.39 26.91 25.20
C PHE A 28 -11.40 26.64 23.68
N LEU A 29 -12.27 25.73 23.23
CA LEU A 29 -12.34 25.30 21.82
C LEU A 29 -12.89 26.37 20.87
N ALA A 30 -13.52 27.43 21.40
CA ALA A 30 -14.06 28.53 20.61
C ALA A 30 -13.02 29.60 20.21
N GLU A 31 -11.79 29.51 20.74
CA GLU A 31 -10.71 30.47 20.52
C GLU A 31 -9.46 29.79 19.94
N PRO A 32 -8.62 30.51 19.18
CA PRO A 32 -7.36 29.96 18.68
C PRO A 32 -6.34 29.86 19.81
N HIS A 33 -5.49 28.82 19.79
CA HIS A 33 -4.47 28.60 20.80
C HIS A 33 -3.04 28.66 20.26
N PRO A 34 -2.03 28.85 21.14
CA PRO A 34 -0.61 28.75 20.79
C PRO A 34 -0.25 27.43 20.09
N GLU A 35 0.91 27.45 19.42
CA GLU A 35 1.41 26.24 18.77
C GLU A 35 1.88 25.27 19.85
N LEU A 36 1.82 23.98 19.52
CA LEU A 36 2.18 22.94 20.46
C LEU A 36 3.67 23.01 20.76
N THR A 37 4.02 22.82 22.03
CA THR A 37 5.41 22.65 22.43
C THR A 37 5.95 21.32 21.91
N ASP A 38 7.28 21.19 21.89
CA ASP A 38 7.95 19.94 21.50
C ASP A 38 7.53 18.75 22.38
N GLU A 39 7.23 19.00 23.66
CA GLU A 39 6.68 17.98 24.55
C GLU A 39 5.25 17.60 24.15
N GLU A 40 4.39 18.58 23.85
CA GLU A 40 2.98 18.38 23.50
C GLU A 40 2.76 17.68 22.16
N VAL A 41 3.77 17.58 21.29
CA VAL A 41 3.73 16.82 20.01
C VAL A 41 4.28 15.40 20.12
N THR A 42 4.73 14.98 21.30
CA THR A 42 5.22 13.62 21.52
C THR A 42 4.08 12.67 21.87
N ARG A 43 4.12 11.45 21.30
CA ARG A 43 3.20 10.34 21.63
C ARG A 43 1.74 10.80 21.70
N LEU A 44 1.28 11.46 20.64
CA LEU A 44 -0.07 12.00 20.51
C LEU A 44 -1.12 10.89 20.49
N PHE A 45 -0.71 9.72 20.02
CA PHE A 45 -1.43 8.47 20.20
C PHE A 45 -0.88 7.74 21.43
N PHE A 46 -1.73 6.99 22.12
CA PHE A 46 -1.38 6.40 23.41
C PHE A 46 -1.98 5.01 23.59
N ARG A 47 -1.41 4.24 24.53
CA ARG A 47 -2.02 2.98 24.95
C ARG A 47 -3.09 3.27 26.01
N PHE A 48 -4.23 2.60 25.91
CA PHE A 48 -5.28 2.75 26.90
C PHE A 48 -4.75 2.31 28.29
N PRO A 49 -5.00 3.08 29.36
CA PRO A 49 -4.32 2.89 30.64
C PRO A 49 -4.92 1.74 31.47
N ASN A 50 -5.29 0.61 30.86
CA ASN A 50 -5.90 -0.50 31.59
C ASN A 50 -4.86 -1.50 32.13
N ARG A 51 -5.11 -2.04 33.34
CA ARG A 51 -4.35 -3.14 33.95
C ARG A 51 -5.19 -4.38 34.30
N SER A 52 -6.52 -4.33 34.20
CA SER A 52 -7.39 -5.48 34.48
C SER A 52 -7.67 -6.31 33.23
N GLU A 53 -7.83 -7.63 33.40
CA GLU A 53 -8.17 -8.54 32.31
C GLU A 53 -9.60 -8.31 31.75
N ASP A 54 -10.47 -7.61 32.50
CA ASP A 54 -11.85 -7.27 32.12
C ASP A 54 -11.98 -6.05 31.18
N GLY A 55 -10.87 -5.42 30.79
CA GLY A 55 -10.89 -4.28 29.87
C GLY A 55 -11.21 -2.92 30.50
N ARG A 56 -11.51 -2.84 31.81
CA ARG A 56 -12.00 -1.62 32.47
C ARG A 56 -10.91 -0.83 33.19
N THR A 57 -10.75 0.44 32.85
CA THR A 57 -9.86 1.36 33.59
C THR A 57 -10.53 1.94 34.82
N ARG A 58 -9.80 1.99 35.94
CA ARG A 58 -10.24 2.72 37.13
C ARG A 58 -9.69 4.16 37.12
N PRO A 59 -10.31 5.13 37.82
CA PRO A 59 -9.80 6.50 37.90
C PRO A 59 -8.32 6.59 38.35
N GLU A 60 -7.89 5.68 39.20
CA GLU A 60 -6.50 5.59 39.69
C GLU A 60 -5.51 5.26 38.58
N ASP A 61 -5.94 4.51 37.56
CA ASP A 61 -5.09 4.18 36.42
C ASP A 61 -4.85 5.41 35.52
N TRP A 62 -5.88 6.22 35.30
CA TRP A 62 -5.77 7.50 34.59
C TRP A 62 -4.93 8.51 35.36
N LYS A 63 -5.09 8.57 36.68
CA LYS A 63 -4.28 9.42 37.56
C LYS A 63 -2.80 9.01 37.52
N ARG A 64 -2.51 7.71 37.55
CA ARG A 64 -1.15 7.18 37.49
C ARG A 64 -0.49 7.42 36.13
N GLU A 65 -1.18 7.16 35.04
CA GLU A 65 -0.58 7.19 33.69
C GLU A 65 -0.51 8.61 33.10
N PHE A 66 -1.53 9.43 33.38
CA PHE A 66 -1.71 10.73 32.73
C PHE A 66 -1.94 11.91 33.70
N ALA A 67 -1.88 11.69 35.02
CA ALA A 67 -2.17 12.71 36.03
C ALA A 67 -3.57 13.33 35.91
N LEU A 68 -4.54 12.57 35.38
CA LEU A 68 -5.93 13.00 35.23
C LEU A 68 -6.84 12.34 36.28
N SER A 69 -7.74 13.13 36.86
CA SER A 69 -8.79 12.64 37.77
C SER A 69 -10.05 12.12 37.06
N ALA A 70 -10.21 12.46 35.77
CA ALA A 70 -11.34 12.05 34.94
C ALA A 70 -10.84 11.43 33.62
N PRO A 71 -11.50 10.37 33.10
CA PRO A 71 -11.11 9.74 31.85
C PRO A 71 -11.28 10.69 30.65
N ILE A 72 -10.53 10.40 29.59
CA ILE A 72 -10.67 11.06 28.28
C ILE A 72 -11.62 10.24 27.42
N GLY A 73 -12.67 10.88 26.91
CA GLY A 73 -13.61 10.27 25.97
C GLY A 73 -13.23 10.52 24.51
N LEU A 74 -13.86 9.78 23.59
CA LEU A 74 -13.59 9.94 22.16
C LEU A 74 -13.97 11.34 21.64
N ASN A 75 -15.02 11.96 22.17
CA ASN A 75 -15.41 13.33 21.85
C ASN A 75 -14.34 14.36 22.23
N ASP A 76 -13.62 14.16 23.34
CA ASP A 76 -12.53 15.05 23.75
C ASP A 76 -11.39 15.00 22.71
N LEU A 77 -11.09 13.80 22.21
CA LEU A 77 -10.06 13.59 21.18
C LEU A 77 -10.48 14.18 19.84
N PHE A 78 -11.74 13.98 19.42
CA PHE A 78 -12.30 14.60 18.21
C PHE A 78 -12.24 16.12 18.27
N ALA A 79 -12.72 16.71 19.38
CA ALA A 79 -12.70 18.15 19.60
C ALA A 79 -11.28 18.70 19.57
N SER A 80 -10.33 18.03 20.25
CA SER A 80 -8.93 18.42 20.26
C SER A 80 -8.31 18.41 18.86
N ALA A 81 -8.52 17.35 18.08
CA ALA A 81 -7.94 17.24 16.73
C ALA A 81 -8.54 18.28 15.77
N ALA A 82 -9.86 18.44 15.77
CA ALA A 82 -10.55 19.39 14.89
C ALA A 82 -10.23 20.85 15.23
N HIS A 83 -10.18 21.18 16.52
CA HIS A 83 -9.79 22.51 17.01
C HIS A 83 -8.36 22.88 16.58
N ARG A 84 -7.42 21.93 16.67
CA ARG A 84 -6.05 22.12 16.18
C ARG A 84 -6.02 22.36 14.67
N ALA A 85 -6.81 21.62 13.89
CA ALA A 85 -6.88 21.82 12.44
C ALA A 85 -7.41 23.22 12.08
N LEU A 86 -8.44 23.69 12.78
CA LEU A 86 -8.96 25.06 12.66
C LEU A 86 -7.91 26.11 13.05
N THR A 87 -7.18 25.87 14.14
CA THR A 87 -6.13 26.78 14.61
C THR A 87 -4.98 26.88 13.61
N SER A 88 -4.60 25.77 12.97
CA SER A 88 -3.58 25.75 11.91
C SER A 88 -4.05 26.51 10.66
N LEU A 89 -5.30 26.33 10.24
CA LEU A 89 -5.86 27.09 9.12
C LEU A 89 -5.92 28.59 9.44
N TYR A 90 -6.35 28.95 10.65
CA TYR A 90 -6.42 30.33 11.12
C TYR A 90 -5.07 31.04 10.99
N ARG A 91 -4.00 30.42 11.52
CA ARG A 91 -2.64 30.97 11.47
C ARG A 91 -2.12 31.23 10.05
N LEU A 92 -2.63 30.49 9.06
CA LEU A 92 -2.20 30.62 7.67
C LEU A 92 -3.04 31.61 6.86
N THR A 93 -4.24 31.97 7.31
CA THR A 93 -5.23 32.61 6.43
C THR A 93 -5.89 33.86 6.99
N SER A 94 -5.94 34.03 8.31
CA SER A 94 -6.81 35.03 8.92
C SER A 94 -6.19 35.66 10.17
N THR A 95 -6.59 36.91 10.43
CA THR A 95 -6.41 37.58 11.73
C THR A 95 -7.66 37.46 12.61
N ASP A 96 -8.76 36.92 12.07
CA ASP A 96 -10.02 36.64 12.78
C ASP A 96 -10.37 35.15 12.75
N TYR A 97 -10.44 34.53 13.92
CA TYR A 97 -10.77 33.12 14.09
C TYR A 97 -12.23 32.80 13.72
N ARG A 98 -13.13 33.77 13.86
CA ARG A 98 -14.53 33.61 13.43
C ARG A 98 -14.62 33.43 11.92
N ALA A 99 -13.88 34.21 11.13
CA ALA A 99 -13.83 34.04 9.68
C ALA A 99 -13.36 32.64 9.26
N THR A 100 -12.38 32.06 9.98
CA THR A 100 -11.92 30.68 9.75
C THR A 100 -13.01 29.64 10.05
N ARG A 101 -13.80 29.83 11.11
CA ARG A 101 -14.94 28.93 11.41
C ARG A 101 -16.08 29.10 10.41
N ASP A 102 -16.33 30.33 9.97
CA ASP A 102 -17.39 30.68 9.04
C ASP A 102 -17.13 30.15 7.62
N SER A 103 -15.86 29.88 7.27
CA SER A 103 -15.50 29.27 5.97
C SER A 103 -15.80 27.78 5.89
N ILE A 104 -15.99 27.10 7.03
CA ILE A 104 -16.34 25.68 7.08
C ILE A 104 -17.77 25.48 6.58
N THR A 105 -17.95 24.54 5.67
CA THR A 105 -19.26 24.17 5.10
C THR A 105 -19.76 22.84 5.67
N ASP A 106 -18.86 21.90 5.93
CA ASP A 106 -19.21 20.54 6.33
C ASP A 106 -18.26 20.00 7.41
N LEU A 107 -18.78 19.07 8.24
CA LEU A 107 -18.05 18.34 9.26
C LEU A 107 -18.35 16.85 9.15
N PHE A 108 -17.36 16.06 8.78
CA PHE A 108 -17.46 14.61 8.67
C PHE A 108 -16.72 13.98 9.85
N VAL A 109 -17.42 13.17 10.64
CA VAL A 109 -16.85 12.49 11.81
C VAL A 109 -16.94 10.98 11.62
N THR A 110 -15.90 10.24 11.99
CA THR A 110 -15.89 8.78 11.90
C THR A 110 -15.12 8.12 13.04
N SER A 111 -15.58 6.95 13.45
CA SER A 111 -14.84 5.97 14.24
C SER A 111 -15.35 4.58 13.91
N MET A 112 -14.65 3.54 14.36
CA MET A 112 -15.20 2.20 14.32
C MET A 112 -16.15 2.03 15.53
N PRO A 113 -17.44 1.68 15.30
CA PRO A 113 -18.41 1.54 16.37
C PRO A 113 -18.11 0.32 17.26
N GLY A 114 -18.50 0.38 18.54
CA GLY A 114 -18.49 -0.77 19.46
C GLY A 114 -17.13 -1.10 20.10
N LEU A 115 -16.10 -0.30 19.84
CA LEU A 115 -14.75 -0.49 20.41
C LEU A 115 -14.52 0.27 21.72
N ASP A 116 -15.22 1.40 21.95
CA ASP A 116 -15.04 2.16 23.19
C ASP A 116 -15.91 1.52 24.31
N PRO A 117 -15.31 0.96 25.37
CA PRO A 117 -16.06 0.34 26.47
C PRO A 117 -16.90 1.36 27.26
N ASN A 118 -16.64 2.66 27.08
CA ASN A 118 -17.41 3.75 27.66
C ASN A 118 -18.37 4.39 26.65
N GLU A 119 -18.58 3.78 25.48
CA GLU A 119 -19.49 4.26 24.44
C GLU A 119 -20.95 4.22 24.92
N ARG A 120 -21.33 5.24 25.70
CA ARG A 120 -22.73 5.55 26.07
C ARG A 120 -23.40 6.43 25.00
N MET A 121 -22.75 6.62 23.85
CA MET A 121 -23.11 7.65 22.89
C MET A 121 -24.10 7.12 21.85
N ASN A 122 -25.14 7.92 21.61
CA ASN A 122 -25.86 7.85 20.35
C ASN A 122 -24.93 8.45 19.26
N ILE A 123 -24.30 7.58 18.45
CA ILE A 123 -23.37 7.95 17.38
C ILE A 123 -23.94 9.03 16.43
N GLY A 124 -25.27 9.09 16.27
CA GLY A 124 -25.94 10.12 15.46
C GLY A 124 -25.82 11.54 16.02
N LEU A 125 -25.56 11.71 17.32
CA LEU A 125 -25.41 13.03 17.96
C LEU A 125 -23.97 13.53 18.01
N VAL A 126 -22.98 12.67 17.77
CA VAL A 126 -21.55 13.01 17.85
C VAL A 126 -21.17 14.19 16.95
N PRO A 127 -21.55 14.22 15.65
CA PRO A 127 -21.19 15.35 14.78
C PRO A 127 -21.80 16.68 15.24
N GLN A 128 -23.04 16.63 15.75
CA GLN A 128 -23.75 17.83 16.21
C GLN A 128 -23.15 18.37 17.51
N ALA A 129 -22.80 17.48 18.45
CA ALA A 129 -22.10 17.85 19.67
C ALA A 129 -20.72 18.46 19.36
N LEU A 130 -19.97 17.86 18.43
CA LEU A 130 -18.67 18.36 18.01
C LEU A 130 -18.78 19.73 17.33
N ARG A 131 -19.76 19.92 16.43
CA ARG A 131 -20.05 21.21 15.80
C ARG A 131 -20.32 22.31 16.83
N ALA A 132 -21.12 22.00 17.85
CA ALA A 132 -21.43 22.93 18.95
C ALA A 132 -20.20 23.22 19.82
N ALA A 133 -19.39 22.21 20.14
CA ALA A 133 -18.17 22.34 20.94
C ALA A 133 -17.12 23.24 20.26
N LEU A 134 -16.97 23.11 18.94
CA LEU A 134 -16.08 23.93 18.12
C LEU A 134 -16.65 25.32 17.78
N ALA A 135 -17.88 25.61 18.22
CA ALA A 135 -18.61 26.83 17.90
C ALA A 135 -18.67 27.12 16.37
N LEU A 136 -18.85 26.06 15.58
CA LEU A 136 -19.05 26.17 14.14
C LEU A 136 -20.46 26.72 13.82
N PRO A 137 -20.65 27.36 12.66
CA PRO A 137 -21.94 27.93 12.28
C PRO A 137 -23.11 26.93 12.27
N PRO A 138 -24.34 27.38 12.56
CA PRO A 138 -25.55 26.56 12.46
C PRO A 138 -25.77 25.93 11.08
N ARG A 139 -25.25 26.55 10.02
CA ARG A 139 -25.33 26.09 8.62
C ARG A 139 -24.40 24.93 8.27
N VAL A 140 -23.41 24.62 9.10
CA VAL A 140 -22.45 23.53 8.81
C VAL A 140 -23.19 22.20 8.83
N VAL A 141 -23.10 21.47 7.72
CA VAL A 141 -23.65 20.11 7.59
C VAL A 141 -22.72 19.16 8.34
N ALA A 142 -23.19 18.61 9.46
CA ALA A 142 -22.42 17.70 10.29
C ALA A 142 -22.98 16.29 10.22
N GLN A 143 -22.16 15.33 9.79
CA GLN A 143 -22.56 13.93 9.60
C GLN A 143 -21.55 12.95 10.16
N TYR A 144 -22.07 11.80 10.58
CA TYR A 144 -21.27 10.67 11.01
C TYR A 144 -21.15 9.69 9.85
N VAL A 145 -19.93 9.31 9.52
CA VAL A 145 -19.58 8.42 8.42
C VAL A 145 -19.24 7.06 9.03
N VAL A 146 -19.98 6.01 8.68
CA VAL A 146 -19.81 4.67 9.26
C VAL A 146 -18.90 3.83 8.37
N GLY A 147 -17.76 3.37 8.89
CA GLY A 147 -16.87 2.46 8.17
C GLY A 147 -16.18 1.46 9.10
N THR A 148 -15.23 0.71 8.56
CA THR A 148 -14.44 -0.28 9.32
C THR A 148 -13.10 0.31 9.80
N SER A 149 -12.01 -0.46 9.80
CA SER A 149 -10.66 0.00 10.19
C SER A 149 -10.01 0.98 9.20
N ASP A 150 -10.60 1.19 8.03
CA ASP A 150 -10.22 2.19 7.03
C ASP A 150 -11.08 3.46 7.07
N SER A 151 -12.02 3.55 8.00
CA SER A 151 -13.08 4.56 8.01
C SER A 151 -12.58 6.00 7.93
N GLY A 152 -11.42 6.32 8.52
CA GLY A 152 -10.78 7.64 8.37
C GLY A 152 -10.39 8.00 6.93
N ALA A 153 -9.86 7.04 6.15
CA ALA A 153 -9.54 7.27 4.73
C ALA A 153 -10.83 7.28 3.88
N TRP A 154 -11.80 6.46 4.24
CA TRP A 154 -13.10 6.46 3.56
C TRP A 154 -13.84 7.78 3.75
N ALA A 155 -13.94 8.30 4.98
CA ALA A 155 -14.51 9.61 5.27
C ALA A 155 -13.78 10.74 4.54
N PHE A 156 -12.45 10.65 4.43
CA PHE A 156 -11.66 11.56 3.61
C PHE A 156 -12.05 11.47 2.12
N ALA A 157 -12.15 10.27 1.55
CA ALA A 157 -12.55 10.08 0.16
C ALA A 157 -13.97 10.61 -0.12
N GLN A 158 -14.90 10.42 0.82
CA GLN A 158 -16.25 11.00 0.73
C GLN A 158 -16.21 12.54 0.78
N ALA A 159 -15.41 13.13 1.67
CA ALA A 159 -15.25 14.58 1.72
C ALA A 159 -14.65 15.14 0.41
N VAL A 160 -13.67 14.46 -0.17
CA VAL A 160 -13.09 14.83 -1.48
C VAL A 160 -14.16 14.79 -2.57
N ARG A 161 -14.98 13.74 -2.62
CA ARG A 161 -16.09 13.63 -3.59
C ARG A 161 -17.16 14.70 -3.38
N ALA A 162 -17.54 14.96 -2.13
CA ALA A 162 -18.48 16.01 -1.77
C ALA A 162 -17.96 17.39 -2.23
N ALA A 163 -16.70 17.72 -1.93
CA ALA A 163 -16.09 18.98 -2.34
C ALA A 163 -15.96 19.12 -3.87
N ARG A 164 -15.69 18.01 -4.58
CA ARG A 164 -15.63 17.97 -6.06
C ARG A 164 -16.98 18.23 -6.72
N ASN A 165 -18.07 17.79 -6.09
CA ASN A 165 -19.42 17.80 -6.63
C ASN A 165 -20.29 18.95 -6.08
N ALA A 166 -19.82 19.69 -5.09
CA ALA A 166 -20.55 20.81 -4.52
C ALA A 166 -20.81 21.93 -5.55
N GLU A 167 -22.03 22.48 -5.52
CA GLU A 167 -22.42 23.60 -6.39
C GLU A 167 -21.57 24.86 -6.12
N LYS A 168 -21.25 25.09 -4.84
CA LYS A 168 -20.37 26.18 -4.35
C LYS A 168 -19.08 25.59 -3.78
N PRO A 169 -17.99 26.36 -3.68
CA PRO A 169 -16.78 25.89 -3.00
C PRO A 169 -17.11 25.40 -1.59
N ALA A 170 -16.65 24.20 -1.27
CA ALA A 170 -16.82 23.57 0.03
C ALA A 170 -15.47 23.47 0.75
N THR A 171 -15.50 23.73 2.06
CA THR A 171 -14.37 23.54 2.98
C THR A 171 -14.84 22.66 4.12
N ILE A 172 -14.31 21.44 4.16
CA ILE A 172 -14.82 20.32 4.96
C ILE A 172 -13.78 19.93 6.00
N ILE A 173 -14.19 19.85 7.26
CA ILE A 173 -13.37 19.22 8.31
C ILE A 173 -13.69 17.73 8.33
N VAL A 174 -12.67 16.88 8.20
CA VAL A 174 -12.77 15.43 8.39
C VAL A 174 -12.09 15.07 9.70
N VAL A 175 -12.78 14.37 10.59
CA VAL A 175 -12.30 13.97 11.92
C VAL A 175 -12.47 12.47 12.08
N ALA A 176 -11.41 11.79 12.48
CA ALA A 176 -11.39 10.34 12.65
C ALA A 176 -10.66 9.97 13.95
N GLY A 177 -11.13 8.94 14.66
CA GLY A 177 -10.66 8.67 16.01
C GLY A 177 -10.99 7.26 16.50
N GLN A 178 -10.25 6.80 17.50
CA GLN A 178 -10.54 5.53 18.16
C GLN A 178 -10.08 5.53 19.61
N ILE A 179 -10.88 4.91 20.48
CA ILE A 179 -10.43 4.37 21.76
C ILE A 179 -10.50 2.85 21.65
N ILE A 180 -9.39 2.19 21.97
CA ILE A 180 -9.28 0.73 21.98
C ILE A 180 -8.73 0.35 23.36
N PRO A 181 -9.46 -0.44 24.16
CA PRO A 181 -8.95 -1.01 25.40
C PRO A 181 -7.61 -1.71 25.22
N ALA A 182 -6.86 -1.90 26.30
CA ALA A 182 -5.66 -2.75 26.27
C ALA A 182 -6.03 -4.21 26.63
N GLY A 183 -5.15 -5.15 26.31
CA GLY A 183 -5.29 -6.55 26.70
C GLY A 183 -6.21 -7.38 25.79
N TYR A 184 -6.78 -8.47 26.31
CA TYR A 184 -7.56 -9.42 25.51
C TYR A 184 -8.87 -8.83 24.96
N ALA A 185 -9.52 -7.93 25.71
CA ALA A 185 -10.68 -7.18 25.23
C ALA A 185 -10.43 -6.54 23.87
N SER A 186 -9.23 -5.96 23.67
CA SER A 186 -8.82 -5.39 22.39
C SER A 186 -8.75 -6.42 21.27
N GLN A 187 -8.19 -7.62 21.52
CA GLN A 187 -8.04 -8.65 20.50
C GLN A 187 -9.40 -9.19 20.04
N TYR A 188 -10.30 -9.44 21.00
CA TYR A 188 -11.65 -9.87 20.71
C TYR A 188 -12.46 -8.80 19.97
N GLN A 189 -12.30 -7.53 20.37
CA GLN A 189 -12.96 -6.42 19.71
C GLN A 189 -12.38 -6.16 18.31
N ILE A 190 -11.07 -6.22 18.12
CA ILE A 190 -10.42 -6.10 16.80
C ILE A 190 -10.89 -7.22 15.88
N ARG A 191 -11.13 -8.43 16.39
CA ARG A 191 -11.65 -9.56 15.60
C ARG A 191 -13.00 -9.25 14.93
N THR A 192 -13.78 -8.28 15.39
CA THR A 192 -15.02 -7.84 14.73
C THR A 192 -14.82 -7.26 13.33
N VAL A 193 -13.59 -6.92 12.94
CA VAL A 193 -13.28 -6.50 11.56
C VAL A 193 -13.25 -7.67 10.56
N LEU A 194 -13.29 -8.91 11.04
CA LEU A 194 -13.43 -10.12 10.23
C LEU A 194 -14.90 -10.46 10.02
N GLY A 195 -15.22 -11.14 8.92
CA GLY A 195 -16.57 -11.67 8.70
C GLY A 195 -16.97 -12.72 9.77
N GLU A 196 -18.27 -12.80 10.06
CA GLU A 196 -18.80 -13.66 11.14
C GLU A 196 -18.40 -15.14 11.00
N ASN A 197 -18.32 -15.67 9.78
CA ASN A 197 -17.93 -17.06 9.56
C ASN A 197 -16.43 -17.28 9.81
N ASP A 198 -15.56 -16.35 9.41
CA ASP A 198 -14.13 -16.45 9.73
C ASP A 198 -13.91 -16.46 11.26
N GLN A 199 -14.64 -15.58 11.95
CA GLN A 199 -14.66 -15.52 13.41
C GLN A 199 -15.15 -16.84 13.99
N ALA A 200 -16.30 -17.35 13.53
CA ALA A 200 -16.87 -18.62 14.01
C ALA A 200 -15.91 -19.80 13.83
N ARG A 201 -15.07 -19.77 12.78
CA ARG A 201 -14.02 -20.76 12.51
C ARG A 201 -12.71 -20.52 13.27
N GLY A 202 -12.64 -19.45 14.06
CA GLY A 202 -11.55 -19.14 14.95
C GLY A 202 -10.40 -18.35 14.36
N LEU A 203 -10.58 -17.77 13.18
CA LEU A 203 -9.59 -16.86 12.61
C LEU A 203 -9.57 -15.53 13.36
N ASP A 204 -8.38 -14.95 13.45
CA ASP A 204 -8.13 -13.60 13.95
C ASP A 204 -7.15 -12.86 13.02
N MET A 205 -6.94 -11.56 13.25
CA MET A 205 -6.10 -10.75 12.37
C MET A 205 -4.61 -11.18 12.37
N LEU A 206 -4.12 -11.81 13.45
CA LEU A 206 -2.75 -12.35 13.45
C LEU A 206 -2.64 -13.50 12.46
N ALA A 207 -3.59 -14.45 12.53
CA ALA A 207 -3.67 -15.55 11.60
C ALA A 207 -3.82 -15.06 10.15
N ILE A 208 -4.66 -14.06 9.88
CA ILE A 208 -4.80 -13.47 8.54
C ILE A 208 -3.47 -12.86 8.07
N GLY A 209 -2.79 -12.09 8.92
CA GLY A 209 -1.50 -11.51 8.58
C GLY A 209 -0.48 -12.56 8.16
N ASP A 210 -0.41 -13.68 8.89
CA ASP A 210 0.49 -14.81 8.59
C ASP A 210 0.09 -15.53 7.32
N LEU A 211 -1.19 -15.80 7.12
CA LEU A 211 -1.70 -16.49 5.93
C LEU A 211 -1.36 -15.71 4.67
N LEU A 212 -1.49 -14.38 4.71
CA LEU A 212 -1.07 -13.51 3.61
C LEU A 212 0.45 -13.58 3.40
N MET A 213 1.24 -13.57 4.47
CA MET A 213 2.71 -13.69 4.36
C MET A 213 3.13 -15.05 3.81
N ASP A 214 2.54 -16.14 4.29
CA ASP A 214 2.82 -17.50 3.85
C ASP A 214 2.40 -17.72 2.40
N ALA A 215 1.25 -17.16 1.99
CA ALA A 215 0.82 -17.17 0.60
C ALA A 215 1.85 -16.49 -0.31
N VAL A 216 2.37 -15.32 0.06
CA VAL A 216 3.42 -14.64 -0.71
C VAL A 216 4.70 -15.47 -0.71
N ARG A 217 5.15 -15.95 0.46
CA ARG A 217 6.37 -16.77 0.59
C ARG A 217 6.34 -17.99 -0.34
N ARG A 218 5.27 -18.79 -0.28
CA ARG A 218 5.09 -20.01 -1.10
C ARG A 218 5.15 -19.73 -2.60
N ASN A 219 4.52 -18.64 -3.02
CA ASN A 219 4.41 -18.31 -4.44
C ASN A 219 5.63 -17.59 -5.00
N SER A 220 6.42 -16.93 -4.14
CA SER A 220 7.71 -16.31 -4.49
C SER A 220 8.90 -17.29 -4.38
N GLY A 221 8.70 -18.51 -3.86
CA GLY A 221 9.76 -19.52 -3.75
C GLY A 221 10.85 -19.17 -2.73
N VAL A 222 10.52 -18.33 -1.74
CA VAL A 222 11.46 -17.90 -0.69
C VAL A 222 11.28 -18.73 0.59
N SER A 223 12.36 -18.90 1.35
CA SER A 223 12.30 -19.63 2.61
C SER A 223 11.69 -18.79 3.74
N ARG A 224 11.16 -19.46 4.78
CA ARG A 224 10.66 -18.77 5.97
C ARG A 224 11.76 -17.98 6.68
N ALA A 225 12.98 -18.52 6.74
CA ALA A 225 14.12 -17.87 7.36
C ALA A 225 14.48 -16.54 6.67
N GLU A 226 14.45 -16.50 5.33
CA GLU A 226 14.69 -15.26 4.57
C GLU A 226 13.61 -14.21 4.84
N VAL A 227 12.34 -14.61 4.92
CA VAL A 227 11.25 -13.69 5.29
C VAL A 227 11.46 -13.15 6.70
N ILE A 228 11.82 -14.00 7.66
CA ILE A 228 12.10 -13.58 9.04
C ILE A 228 13.26 -12.58 9.08
N ALA A 229 14.39 -12.86 8.43
CA ALA A 229 15.54 -11.95 8.39
C ALA A 229 15.17 -10.59 7.76
N LEU A 230 14.34 -10.62 6.71
CA LEU A 230 13.82 -9.42 6.08
C LEU A 230 12.97 -8.58 7.04
N LEU A 231 12.04 -9.21 7.76
CA LEU A 231 11.15 -8.52 8.70
C LEU A 231 11.94 -7.76 9.76
N GLU A 232 13.00 -8.38 10.29
CA GLU A 232 13.89 -7.74 11.25
C GLU A 232 14.52 -6.46 10.69
N ARG A 233 15.03 -6.53 9.45
CA ARG A 233 15.62 -5.38 8.76
C ARG A 233 14.60 -4.26 8.56
N ILE A 234 13.40 -4.59 8.11
CA ILE A 234 12.32 -3.61 7.87
C ILE A 234 11.88 -2.96 9.18
N SER A 235 11.60 -3.76 10.20
CA SER A 235 11.14 -3.28 11.51
C SER A 235 12.20 -2.41 12.18
N SER A 236 13.46 -2.86 12.21
CA SER A 236 14.58 -2.08 12.75
C SER A 236 14.70 -0.70 12.09
N ARG A 237 14.65 -0.66 10.75
CA ARG A 237 14.66 0.60 9.98
C ARG A 237 13.46 1.49 10.31
N LYS A 238 12.26 0.94 10.43
CA LYS A 238 11.04 1.70 10.79
C LYS A 238 11.16 2.32 12.18
N PHE A 239 11.66 1.58 13.16
CA PHE A 239 11.88 2.07 14.52
C PHE A 239 12.94 3.19 14.56
N ASP A 240 14.01 3.07 13.79
CA ASP A 240 15.02 4.12 13.69
C ASP A 240 14.45 5.39 13.05
N ALA A 241 13.76 5.26 11.91
CA ALA A 241 13.14 6.39 11.24
C ALA A 241 12.04 7.07 12.07
N ALA A 242 11.34 6.32 12.93
CA ALA A 242 10.30 6.85 13.80
C ALA A 242 10.81 7.83 14.86
N LYS A 243 12.11 7.86 15.14
CA LYS A 243 12.74 8.87 16.01
C LYS A 243 12.53 10.28 15.48
N GLN A 244 12.42 10.43 14.16
CA GLN A 244 12.21 11.72 13.49
C GLN A 244 10.73 12.13 13.44
N TYR A 245 9.82 11.30 13.95
CA TYR A 245 8.38 11.54 13.97
C TYR A 245 7.79 11.35 15.38
N PRO A 246 7.87 12.37 16.27
CA PRO A 246 7.64 12.24 17.70
C PRO A 246 6.21 11.85 18.08
N ALA A 247 5.24 12.08 17.20
CA ALA A 247 3.83 11.81 17.47
C ALA A 247 3.49 10.31 17.65
N GLY A 248 4.35 9.40 17.19
CA GLY A 248 4.13 7.96 17.26
C GLY A 248 4.37 7.33 18.63
N ILE A 249 3.63 6.27 18.97
CA ILE A 249 3.71 5.61 20.30
C ILE A 249 5.06 4.93 20.60
N GLN A 250 5.78 4.51 19.55
CA GLN A 250 7.10 3.89 19.66
C GLN A 250 8.25 4.85 19.36
N SER A 251 7.98 6.15 19.13
CA SER A 251 9.03 7.11 18.85
C SER A 251 10.07 7.14 19.99
N GLY A 252 11.35 7.06 19.60
CA GLY A 252 12.49 7.04 20.51
C GLY A 252 12.77 5.70 21.20
N LYS A 253 11.97 4.65 20.98
CA LYS A 253 12.21 3.33 21.59
C LYS A 253 13.16 2.48 20.74
N PRO A 254 14.06 1.70 21.35
CA PRO A 254 14.89 0.76 20.62
C PRO A 254 14.04 -0.37 20.04
N PHE A 255 14.40 -0.82 18.84
CA PHE A 255 13.88 -2.05 18.28
C PHE A 255 14.49 -3.25 19.03
N ARG A 256 13.65 -4.24 19.34
CA ARG A 256 14.07 -5.53 19.89
C ARG A 256 13.18 -6.61 19.28
N ARG A 257 13.79 -7.71 18.87
CA ARG A 257 13.06 -8.88 18.39
C ARG A 257 13.51 -10.06 19.23
N ASP A 258 12.61 -10.55 20.07
CA ASP A 258 12.96 -11.56 21.08
C ASP A 258 12.49 -12.95 20.62
N SER A 259 11.20 -13.09 20.29
CA SER A 259 10.62 -14.37 19.88
C SER A 259 9.37 -14.16 19.03
N PRO A 260 9.25 -14.83 17.87
CA PRO A 260 8.04 -14.74 17.05
C PRO A 260 6.79 -15.13 17.84
N ARG A 261 5.78 -14.27 17.81
CA ARG A 261 4.45 -14.52 18.38
C ARG A 261 3.63 -15.43 17.46
N THR A 262 3.87 -15.32 16.17
CA THR A 262 3.33 -16.19 15.12
C THR A 262 4.47 -16.85 14.33
N PRO A 263 4.23 -17.70 13.32
CA PRO A 263 5.31 -18.24 12.50
C PRO A 263 6.23 -17.20 11.85
N TYR A 264 5.75 -15.96 11.65
CA TYR A 264 6.51 -14.89 10.99
C TYR A 264 6.78 -13.68 11.89
N PHE A 265 5.80 -13.26 12.69
CA PHE A 265 5.81 -11.93 13.31
C PHE A 265 6.10 -11.97 14.81
N ASP A 266 7.00 -11.09 15.25
CA ASP A 266 7.11 -10.64 16.64
C ASP A 266 6.08 -9.53 16.93
N ALA A 267 5.82 -9.24 18.21
CA ALA A 267 4.97 -8.13 18.61
C ALA A 267 5.48 -6.76 18.11
N ASN A 268 6.79 -6.63 17.88
CA ASN A 268 7.43 -5.44 17.31
C ASN A 268 7.50 -5.46 15.76
N ASP A 269 6.91 -6.46 15.11
CA ASP A 269 6.74 -6.51 13.65
C ASP A 269 5.33 -6.06 13.19
N ILE A 270 4.39 -5.87 14.14
CA ILE A 270 2.99 -5.52 13.86
C ILE A 270 2.57 -4.23 14.56
N ALA A 271 1.63 -3.49 13.96
CA ALA A 271 1.18 -2.24 14.55
C ALA A 271 0.36 -2.49 15.83
N ALA A 272 0.78 -1.88 16.93
CA ALA A 272 0.07 -2.03 18.20
C ALA A 272 -1.23 -1.22 18.20
N PRO A 273 -2.35 -1.80 18.67
CA PRO A 273 -3.59 -1.05 18.89
C PRO A 273 -3.35 0.16 19.81
N CYS A 274 -3.94 1.30 19.47
CA CYS A 274 -3.80 2.51 20.28
C CYS A 274 -5.05 3.39 20.25
N CYS A 275 -5.02 4.44 21.07
CA CYS A 275 -6.05 5.46 21.18
C CYS A 275 -5.56 6.79 20.60
N GLY A 276 -6.47 7.57 20.03
CA GLY A 276 -6.19 8.91 19.52
C GLY A 276 -7.15 9.34 18.41
N ALA A 277 -7.06 10.60 17.99
CA ALA A 277 -7.79 11.13 16.85
C ALA A 277 -6.90 11.95 15.91
N ALA A 278 -7.34 12.04 14.66
CA ALA A 278 -6.76 12.84 13.60
C ALA A 278 -7.86 13.73 13.01
N ALA A 279 -7.47 14.89 12.49
CA ALA A 279 -8.33 15.75 11.71
C ALA A 279 -7.58 16.29 10.49
N CYS A 280 -8.30 16.53 9.40
CA CYS A 280 -7.78 17.29 8.27
C CYS A 280 -8.84 18.27 7.76
N ILE A 281 -8.40 19.33 7.08
CA ILE A 281 -9.28 20.25 6.37
C ILE A 281 -9.07 20.09 4.87
N VAL A 282 -10.15 19.76 4.18
CA VAL A 282 -10.23 19.57 2.74
C VAL A 282 -10.99 20.73 2.14
N THR A 283 -10.49 21.35 1.07
CA THR A 283 -11.18 22.47 0.42
C THR A 283 -11.17 22.35 -1.10
N SER A 284 -12.28 22.77 -1.71
CA SER A 284 -12.41 23.03 -3.15
C SER A 284 -12.43 24.52 -3.48
N ASP A 285 -12.23 25.37 -2.47
CA ASP A 285 -12.01 26.80 -2.62
C ASP A 285 -10.55 27.05 -3.03
N GLU A 286 -10.34 27.28 -4.33
CA GLU A 286 -9.02 27.56 -4.89
C GLU A 286 -8.43 28.86 -4.34
N GLU A 287 -9.25 29.85 -3.96
CA GLU A 287 -8.76 31.10 -3.35
C GLU A 287 -8.25 30.87 -1.93
N LEU A 288 -8.96 30.04 -1.15
CA LEU A 288 -8.46 29.59 0.15
C LEU A 288 -7.15 28.82 0.00
N ALA A 289 -7.07 27.87 -0.94
CA ALA A 289 -5.86 27.09 -1.18
C ALA A 289 -4.68 27.99 -1.62
N LEU A 290 -4.91 28.97 -2.49
CA LEU A 290 -3.90 29.94 -2.91
C LEU A 290 -3.42 30.81 -1.75
N ARG A 291 -4.32 31.28 -0.88
CA ARG A 291 -3.94 32.03 0.32
C ARG A 291 -3.06 31.20 1.25
N VAL A 292 -3.42 29.93 1.49
CA VAL A 292 -2.61 29.01 2.29
C VAL A 292 -1.25 28.76 1.63
N ALA A 293 -1.21 28.59 0.31
CA ALA A 293 0.04 28.38 -0.42
C ALA A 293 0.98 29.60 -0.37
N ALA A 294 0.42 30.82 -0.37
CA ALA A 294 1.16 32.07 -0.26
C ALA A 294 1.58 32.43 1.17
N ALA A 295 0.99 31.78 2.18
CA ALA A 295 1.26 32.06 3.58
C ALA A 295 2.71 31.69 3.94
N ARG A 296 3.47 32.66 4.44
CA ARG A 296 4.80 32.42 4.99
C ARG A 296 4.68 32.06 6.47
N SER A 297 5.16 30.88 6.84
CA SER A 297 5.21 30.43 8.23
C SER A 297 6.52 29.69 8.50
N PRO A 298 7.23 29.99 9.60
CA PRO A 298 8.46 29.28 9.96
C PRO A 298 8.23 27.80 10.29
N ARG A 299 6.96 27.41 10.55
CA ARG A 299 6.57 26.02 10.83
C ARG A 299 6.77 25.08 9.62
N TYR A 300 6.61 25.58 8.41
CA TYR A 300 6.60 24.77 7.19
C TYR A 300 7.80 25.08 6.33
N GLN A 301 8.45 24.05 5.79
CA GLN A 301 9.56 24.20 4.85
C GLN A 301 9.06 24.46 3.42
N ALA A 302 7.84 24.02 3.11
CA ALA A 302 7.17 24.23 1.83
C ALA A 302 5.72 24.71 2.04
N ALA A 303 5.02 25.03 0.95
CA ALA A 303 3.61 25.43 1.02
C ALA A 303 2.77 24.36 1.74
N ALA A 304 1.97 24.76 2.73
CA ALA A 304 1.10 23.89 3.53
C ALA A 304 -0.17 23.48 2.75
N VAL A 305 0.00 23.08 1.50
CA VAL A 305 -1.07 22.68 0.59
C VAL A 305 -0.70 21.35 -0.07
N THR A 306 -1.67 20.46 -0.15
CA THR A 306 -1.53 19.18 -0.87
C THR A 306 -2.72 18.98 -1.77
N GLU A 307 -2.50 18.89 -3.08
CA GLU A 307 -3.55 18.61 -4.06
C GLU A 307 -3.94 17.13 -4.04
N VAL A 308 -5.24 16.85 -4.01
CA VAL A 308 -5.79 15.50 -4.13
C VAL A 308 -6.03 15.19 -5.61
N LEU A 309 -5.14 14.38 -6.20
CA LEU A 309 -5.21 13.98 -7.60
C LEU A 309 -6.33 12.96 -7.82
N GLY A 310 -6.39 11.92 -7.00
CA GLY A 310 -7.43 10.89 -7.11
C GLY A 310 -7.70 10.16 -5.81
N VAL A 311 -8.91 9.63 -5.69
CA VAL A 311 -9.35 8.73 -4.62
C VAL A 311 -10.07 7.52 -5.24
N GLY A 312 -9.77 6.33 -4.77
CA GLY A 312 -10.36 5.10 -5.29
C GLY A 312 -10.55 4.04 -4.21
N GLU A 313 -11.47 3.13 -4.49
CA GLU A 313 -11.89 2.09 -3.56
C GLU A 313 -11.90 0.74 -4.27
N GLY A 314 -11.66 -0.32 -3.49
CA GLY A 314 -11.78 -1.69 -3.93
C GLY A 314 -12.26 -2.56 -2.78
N SER A 315 -13.05 -3.59 -3.11
CA SER A 315 -13.72 -4.39 -2.08
C SER A 315 -13.67 -5.87 -2.41
N SER A 316 -13.50 -6.71 -1.39
CA SER A 316 -13.62 -8.17 -1.47
C SER A 316 -14.60 -8.67 -0.42
N ASN A 317 -14.88 -9.99 -0.42
CA ASN A 317 -15.73 -10.56 0.62
C ASN A 317 -15.06 -10.35 1.98
N GLU A 318 -15.84 -9.87 2.96
CA GLU A 318 -15.42 -9.68 4.35
C GLU A 318 -15.02 -11.00 5.02
N ASN A 319 -15.68 -12.09 4.64
CA ASN A 319 -15.28 -13.44 4.99
C ASN A 319 -14.15 -13.87 4.05
N PHE A 320 -12.94 -13.87 4.58
CA PHE A 320 -11.71 -14.35 3.96
C PHE A 320 -11.89 -15.76 3.36
N LEU A 321 -12.56 -16.65 4.10
CA LEU A 321 -12.85 -18.01 3.64
C LEU A 321 -13.79 -18.06 2.43
N HIS A 322 -14.63 -17.04 2.21
CA HIS A 322 -15.60 -17.02 1.11
C HIS A 322 -15.08 -16.33 -0.16
N ARG A 323 -13.86 -15.79 -0.15
CA ARG A 323 -13.30 -15.15 -1.36
C ARG A 323 -13.14 -16.19 -2.46
N GLN A 324 -13.43 -15.85 -3.69
CA GLN A 324 -13.38 -16.82 -4.79
C GLN A 324 -12.04 -16.80 -5.53
N SER A 325 -11.34 -15.67 -5.52
CA SER A 325 -10.01 -15.54 -6.13
C SER A 325 -8.92 -16.05 -5.17
N PRO A 326 -7.78 -16.56 -5.69
CA PRO A 326 -6.65 -16.94 -4.86
C PRO A 326 -6.17 -15.77 -3.99
N LEU A 327 -5.82 -16.05 -2.74
CA LEU A 327 -5.55 -15.01 -1.73
C LEU A 327 -4.37 -14.10 -2.09
N LEU A 328 -3.36 -14.63 -2.79
CA LEU A 328 -2.17 -13.90 -3.25
C LEU A 328 -2.51 -12.64 -4.07
N PHE A 329 -3.58 -12.66 -4.87
CA PHE A 329 -3.88 -11.57 -5.80
C PHE A 329 -4.37 -10.29 -5.13
N SER A 330 -4.83 -10.36 -3.86
CA SER A 330 -5.32 -9.21 -3.10
C SER A 330 -6.25 -8.30 -3.92
N THR A 331 -7.30 -8.89 -4.50
CA THR A 331 -8.12 -8.26 -5.56
C THR A 331 -8.67 -6.87 -5.22
N ALA A 332 -9.02 -6.62 -3.95
CA ALA A 332 -9.46 -5.32 -3.46
C ALA A 332 -8.38 -4.23 -3.57
N VAL A 333 -7.12 -4.58 -3.32
CA VAL A 333 -5.99 -3.64 -3.44
C VAL A 333 -5.84 -3.17 -4.88
N ARG A 334 -5.81 -4.11 -5.83
CA ARG A 334 -5.66 -3.80 -7.26
C ARG A 334 -6.84 -3.01 -7.81
N GLU A 335 -8.05 -3.30 -7.35
CA GLU A 335 -9.24 -2.52 -7.71
C GLU A 335 -9.16 -1.08 -7.17
N ALA A 336 -8.72 -0.89 -5.93
CA ALA A 336 -8.53 0.44 -5.35
C ALA A 336 -7.46 1.26 -6.10
N LEU A 337 -6.34 0.64 -6.48
CA LEU A 337 -5.29 1.29 -7.27
C LEU A 337 -5.80 1.68 -8.66
N ALA A 338 -6.50 0.78 -9.36
CA ALA A 338 -7.08 1.05 -10.67
C ALA A 338 -8.13 2.17 -10.61
N ALA A 339 -9.05 2.12 -9.64
CA ALA A 339 -10.07 3.16 -9.44
C ALA A 339 -9.44 4.52 -9.13
N THR A 340 -8.37 4.55 -8.33
CA THR A 340 -7.66 5.79 -8.00
C THR A 340 -6.92 6.36 -9.22
N ALA A 341 -6.33 5.48 -10.04
CA ALA A 341 -5.64 5.85 -11.27
C ALA A 341 -6.62 6.46 -12.30
N ASP A 342 -7.79 5.84 -12.48
CA ASP A 342 -8.87 6.37 -13.32
C ASP A 342 -9.38 7.72 -12.80
N ASP A 343 -9.58 7.83 -11.49
CA ASP A 343 -10.03 9.06 -10.83
C ASP A 343 -9.03 10.21 -11.00
N ALA A 344 -7.73 9.90 -10.93
CA ALA A 344 -6.63 10.84 -11.15
C ALA A 344 -6.32 11.10 -12.64
N ARG A 345 -6.90 10.32 -13.56
CA ARG A 345 -6.55 10.27 -14.98
C ARG A 345 -5.04 10.03 -15.19
N ARG A 346 -4.49 9.04 -14.49
CA ARG A 346 -3.07 8.61 -14.53
C ARG A 346 -2.99 7.10 -14.77
N PRO A 347 -1.88 6.58 -15.32
CA PRO A 347 -1.65 5.13 -15.36
C PRO A 347 -1.35 4.59 -13.94
N ILE A 348 -1.55 3.29 -13.71
CA ILE A 348 -1.26 2.65 -12.41
C ILE A 348 0.25 2.73 -12.07
N SER A 349 1.14 2.70 -13.06
CA SER A 349 2.57 2.93 -12.87
C SER A 349 2.94 4.22 -12.10
N VAL A 350 2.03 5.21 -11.98
CA VAL A 350 2.22 6.40 -11.14
C VAL A 350 2.45 6.07 -9.66
N PHE A 351 1.88 4.97 -9.16
CA PHE A 351 2.07 4.52 -7.78
C PHE A 351 3.52 4.10 -7.55
N ALA A 352 4.08 3.29 -8.44
CA ALA A 352 5.46 2.83 -8.37
C ALA A 352 6.49 3.97 -8.61
N SER A 353 6.11 4.98 -9.40
CA SER A 353 6.95 6.17 -9.66
C SER A 353 6.74 7.31 -8.65
N SER A 354 5.89 7.12 -7.63
CA SER A 354 5.67 8.11 -6.58
C SER A 354 6.95 8.33 -5.77
N ALA A 355 7.14 9.54 -5.25
CA ALA A 355 8.32 9.88 -4.46
C ALA A 355 8.35 9.13 -3.11
N PHE A 356 7.18 8.83 -2.56
CA PHE A 356 7.00 7.94 -1.41
C PHE A 356 5.57 7.41 -1.33
N GLY A 357 5.38 6.41 -0.47
CA GLY A 357 4.07 5.93 -0.06
C GLY A 357 3.88 6.02 1.45
N VAL A 358 2.65 6.25 1.90
CA VAL A 358 2.23 5.98 3.28
C VAL A 358 1.29 4.78 3.24
N ALA A 359 1.90 3.59 3.25
CA ALA A 359 1.20 2.33 3.06
C ALA A 359 0.58 1.81 4.36
N HIS A 360 -0.47 0.99 4.26
CA HIS A 360 -1.07 0.36 5.45
C HIS A 360 -0.20 -0.81 5.89
N ASP A 361 0.51 -0.67 7.01
CA ASP A 361 1.45 -1.65 7.54
C ASP A 361 1.05 -2.14 8.94
N ALA A 362 -0.26 -2.33 9.17
CA ALA A 362 -0.72 -3.04 10.36
C ALA A 362 -0.03 -4.41 10.49
N PHE A 363 0.18 -5.06 9.33
CA PHE A 363 1.06 -6.20 9.14
C PHE A 363 1.99 -5.93 7.95
N PRO A 364 3.26 -6.36 7.99
CA PRO A 364 4.18 -6.26 6.85
C PRO A 364 3.67 -6.97 5.58
N SER A 365 2.87 -8.04 5.73
CA SER A 365 2.23 -8.72 4.59
C SER A 365 1.22 -7.85 3.84
N ILE A 366 0.54 -6.93 4.53
CA ILE A 366 -0.38 -5.98 3.89
C ILE A 366 0.41 -4.96 3.08
N GLU A 367 1.46 -4.38 3.68
CA GLU A 367 2.35 -3.44 2.97
C GLU A 367 2.96 -4.08 1.72
N LEU A 368 3.46 -5.31 1.84
CA LEU A 368 3.98 -6.08 0.71
C LEU A 368 2.91 -6.34 -0.37
N SER A 369 1.67 -6.63 0.04
CA SER A 369 0.55 -6.83 -0.90
C SER A 369 0.27 -5.59 -1.75
N PHE A 370 0.42 -4.37 -1.20
CA PHE A 370 0.32 -3.14 -1.98
C PHE A 370 1.43 -3.00 -3.02
N LEU A 371 2.67 -3.29 -2.66
CA LEU A 371 3.80 -3.17 -3.58
C LEU A 371 3.71 -4.20 -4.72
N LEU A 372 3.34 -5.45 -4.41
CA LEU A 372 3.07 -6.48 -5.42
C LEU A 372 1.88 -6.11 -6.31
N ALA A 373 0.85 -5.48 -5.74
CA ALA A 373 -0.31 -4.98 -6.50
C ALA A 373 0.02 -3.79 -7.41
N MET A 374 1.14 -3.09 -7.21
CA MET A 374 1.63 -2.05 -8.13
C MET A 374 2.42 -2.63 -9.32
N GLY A 375 2.59 -3.96 -9.38
CA GLY A 375 3.36 -4.64 -10.42
C GLY A 375 4.85 -4.79 -10.10
N LEU A 376 5.28 -4.50 -8.87
CA LEU A 376 6.66 -4.76 -8.45
C LEU A 376 6.88 -6.26 -8.23
N SER A 377 8.09 -6.75 -8.54
CA SER A 377 8.50 -8.10 -8.15
C SER A 377 8.65 -8.20 -6.63
N TYR A 378 8.76 -9.44 -6.11
CA TYR A 378 9.03 -9.65 -4.69
C TYR A 378 10.32 -8.95 -4.27
N GLU A 379 11.40 -9.14 -5.02
CA GLU A 379 12.73 -8.57 -4.74
C GLU A 379 12.67 -7.04 -4.70
N ARG A 380 12.03 -6.42 -5.69
CA ARG A 380 11.91 -4.96 -5.75
C ARG A 380 10.99 -4.43 -4.64
N SER A 381 9.94 -5.15 -4.29
CA SER A 381 9.04 -4.77 -3.19
C SER A 381 9.79 -4.76 -1.85
N VAL A 382 10.55 -5.83 -1.60
CA VAL A 382 11.39 -6.01 -0.42
C VAL A 382 12.47 -4.93 -0.33
N GLU A 383 13.12 -4.61 -1.45
CA GLU A 383 14.12 -3.55 -1.53
C GLU A 383 13.50 -2.18 -1.18
N ARG A 384 12.37 -1.82 -1.79
CA ARG A 384 11.64 -0.59 -1.48
C ARG A 384 11.25 -0.48 0.00
N MET A 385 10.76 -1.57 0.59
CA MET A 385 10.44 -1.62 2.02
C MET A 385 11.70 -1.45 2.88
N ALA A 386 12.85 -2.00 2.49
CA ALA A 386 14.11 -1.82 3.21
C ALA A 386 14.66 -0.39 3.08
N GLU A 387 14.57 0.22 1.90
CA GLU A 387 14.96 1.62 1.62
C GLU A 387 14.10 2.64 2.40
N GLY A 388 12.92 2.24 2.88
CA GLY A 388 11.97 3.15 3.49
C GLY A 388 11.27 4.07 2.47
N TRP A 389 11.14 3.61 1.22
CA TRP A 389 10.30 4.26 0.23
C TRP A 389 8.82 4.29 0.67
N PRO A 390 8.20 3.16 1.10
CA PRO A 390 6.96 3.20 1.83
C PRO A 390 7.25 3.47 3.31
N ASN A 391 6.36 4.24 3.93
CA ASN A 391 6.42 4.55 5.35
C ASN A 391 7.78 5.10 5.80
N PRO A 392 8.23 6.24 5.21
CA PRO A 392 9.54 6.84 5.49
C PRO A 392 9.81 7.11 6.97
N PHE A 393 8.77 7.30 7.78
CA PHE A 393 8.86 7.60 9.20
C PHE A 393 8.13 6.56 10.06
N GLY A 394 8.30 5.27 9.73
CA GLY A 394 7.93 4.13 10.58
C GLY A 394 6.48 3.63 10.53
N GLY A 395 5.64 4.21 9.66
CA GLY A 395 4.30 3.66 9.36
C GLY A 395 3.37 3.60 10.58
N LEU A 396 2.36 2.73 10.54
CA LEU A 396 1.51 2.34 11.66
C LEU A 396 2.27 1.50 12.67
N LEU A 397 3.28 0.73 12.23
CA LEU A 397 4.11 -0.11 13.10
C LEU A 397 4.62 0.67 14.32
N THR A 398 5.22 1.84 14.08
CA THR A 398 5.80 2.66 15.14
C THR A 398 4.89 3.78 15.60
N PHE A 399 3.95 4.21 14.76
CA PHE A 399 3.00 5.26 15.12
C PHE A 399 1.92 4.75 16.06
N GLY A 400 1.52 3.49 15.92
CA GLY A 400 0.35 2.88 16.55
C GLY A 400 -0.85 2.84 15.60
N HIS A 401 -1.80 1.95 15.89
CA HIS A 401 -2.97 1.70 15.08
C HIS A 401 -4.28 1.99 15.84
N ALA A 402 -4.71 3.25 15.80
CA ALA A 402 -6.06 3.64 16.19
C ALA A 402 -6.97 3.40 14.97
N LEU A 403 -7.62 2.23 14.94
CA LEU A 403 -8.28 1.67 13.75
C LEU A 403 -9.03 2.73 12.93
N GLY A 404 -10.09 3.34 13.48
CA GLY A 404 -10.89 4.34 12.75
C GLY A 404 -10.13 5.60 12.30
N ALA A 405 -9.03 5.96 12.98
CA ALA A 405 -8.24 7.16 12.64
C ALA A 405 -7.14 6.90 11.60
N SER A 406 -6.73 5.65 11.41
CA SER A 406 -5.44 5.32 10.78
C SER A 406 -5.37 5.74 9.31
N GLY A 407 -6.48 5.64 8.57
CA GLY A 407 -6.56 6.16 7.22
C GLY A 407 -6.30 7.66 7.11
N LEU A 408 -6.82 8.44 8.07
CA LEU A 408 -6.62 9.89 8.11
C LEU A 408 -5.21 10.25 8.59
N VAL A 409 -4.63 9.46 9.50
CA VAL A 409 -3.22 9.57 9.88
C VAL A 409 -2.31 9.42 8.67
N GLN A 410 -2.61 8.51 7.75
CA GLN A 410 -1.79 8.30 6.56
C GLN A 410 -1.83 9.52 5.62
N VAL A 411 -3.01 10.12 5.43
CA VAL A 411 -3.17 11.39 4.70
C VAL A 411 -2.43 12.53 5.38
N ASN A 412 -2.58 12.69 6.70
CA ASN A 412 -1.90 13.73 7.46
C ASN A 412 -0.38 13.57 7.42
N LYS A 413 0.14 12.34 7.53
CA LYS A 413 1.58 12.07 7.35
C LYS A 413 2.05 12.52 5.97
N ALA A 414 1.36 12.17 4.89
CA ALA A 414 1.74 12.62 3.55
C ALA A 414 1.73 14.16 3.44
N HIS A 415 0.72 14.81 4.00
CA HIS A 415 0.64 16.28 4.06
C HIS A 415 1.78 16.91 4.86
N HIS A 416 2.16 16.34 6.00
CA HIS A 416 3.30 16.80 6.80
C HIS A 416 4.62 16.66 6.03
N LEU A 417 4.80 15.56 5.30
CA LEU A 417 5.97 15.35 4.44
C LEU A 417 6.03 16.35 3.29
N PHE A 418 4.91 16.65 2.64
CA PHE A 418 4.87 17.65 1.56
C PHE A 418 5.04 19.08 2.05
N SER A 419 4.63 19.39 3.28
CA SER A 419 4.77 20.75 3.84
C SER A 419 6.08 20.94 4.61
N GLY A 420 6.78 19.85 4.94
CA GLY A 420 7.93 19.88 5.83
C GLY A 420 7.56 20.43 7.22
N ASP A 421 6.44 19.98 7.79
CA ASP A 421 5.94 20.47 9.09
C ASP A 421 6.94 20.13 10.23
N GLN A 422 7.66 21.13 10.71
CA GLN A 422 8.78 20.98 11.65
C GLN A 422 8.36 20.53 13.06
N ARG A 423 7.06 20.57 13.38
CA ARG A 423 6.53 20.02 14.63
C ARG A 423 6.59 18.49 14.61
N TYR A 424 6.32 17.90 13.44
CA TYR A 424 6.21 16.46 13.26
C TYR A 424 7.44 15.84 12.60
N LEU A 425 8.22 16.63 11.87
CA LEU A 425 9.43 16.18 11.20
C LEU A 425 10.64 16.83 11.88
N LYS A 426 11.32 16.06 12.73
CA LYS A 426 12.52 16.51 13.43
C LYS A 426 13.75 16.29 12.57
N ASP A 427 14.66 17.26 12.58
CA ASP A 427 15.91 17.20 11.83
C ASP A 427 16.75 15.99 12.28
N GLY A 428 17.16 15.18 11.32
CA GLY A 428 18.03 14.01 11.53
C GLY A 428 19.07 13.88 10.42
N PRO A 429 20.07 12.98 10.57
CA PRO A 429 21.15 12.78 9.60
C PRO A 429 20.68 12.29 8.21
N HIS A 430 19.38 12.02 8.05
CA HIS A 430 18.76 11.49 6.85
C HIS A 430 17.70 12.45 6.26
N ARG A 431 17.95 13.77 6.23
CA ARG A 431 17.22 14.62 5.28
C ARG A 431 17.36 13.97 3.90
N ARG A 432 16.24 13.59 3.27
CA ARG A 432 16.23 12.91 1.97
C ARG A 432 16.90 13.83 0.94
N GLN A 433 18.20 13.61 0.69
CA GLN A 433 18.97 14.44 -0.24
C GLN A 433 18.28 14.43 -1.61
N GLY A 434 17.94 15.63 -2.11
CA GLY A 434 17.33 15.81 -3.43
C GLY A 434 15.82 15.58 -3.53
N PHE A 435 15.10 15.32 -2.43
CA PHE A 435 13.63 15.35 -2.45
C PHE A 435 13.15 16.79 -2.59
N ARG A 436 12.25 17.04 -3.56
CA ARG A 436 11.53 18.32 -3.70
C ARG A 436 10.10 18.10 -3.28
N GLU A 437 9.66 18.79 -2.25
CA GLU A 437 8.34 18.68 -1.66
C GLU A 437 7.24 19.12 -2.64
N THR A 438 7.50 20.20 -3.38
CA THR A 438 6.53 20.78 -4.34
C THR A 438 6.55 20.00 -5.65
N GLY A 439 5.37 19.60 -6.12
CA GLY A 439 5.17 18.85 -7.35
C GLY A 439 5.40 17.33 -7.22
N ALA A 440 6.01 16.88 -6.12
CA ALA A 440 6.15 15.45 -5.84
C ALA A 440 4.79 14.77 -5.65
N ILE A 441 4.69 13.53 -6.12
CA ILE A 441 3.49 12.69 -5.98
C ILE A 441 3.74 11.64 -4.92
N ALA A 442 2.74 11.39 -4.09
CA ALA A 442 2.72 10.30 -3.13
C ALA A 442 1.38 9.59 -3.16
N PHE A 443 1.34 8.37 -2.65
CA PHE A 443 0.09 7.67 -2.40
C PHE A 443 -0.09 7.38 -0.92
N THR A 444 -1.35 7.25 -0.52
CA THR A 444 -1.72 6.69 0.78
C THR A 444 -2.66 5.52 0.55
N SER A 445 -2.57 4.49 1.38
CA SER A 445 -3.47 3.35 1.31
C SER A 445 -3.98 2.97 2.68
N SER A 446 -5.28 2.70 2.82
CA SER A 446 -5.90 2.25 4.06
C SER A 446 -6.69 0.97 3.85
N VAL A 447 -6.77 0.14 4.89
CA VAL A 447 -7.34 -1.22 4.81
C VAL A 447 -8.40 -1.44 5.89
N GLY A 448 -9.57 -1.85 5.42
CA GLY A 448 -10.69 -2.36 6.17
C GLY A 448 -10.59 -3.88 6.28
N GLY A 449 -10.66 -4.41 7.50
CA GLY A 449 -10.69 -5.85 7.77
C GLY A 449 -9.52 -6.62 7.15
N PRO A 450 -9.72 -7.88 6.72
CA PRO A 450 -8.66 -8.72 6.17
C PRO A 450 -8.38 -8.40 4.70
N LEU A 451 -8.20 -7.13 4.30
CA LEU A 451 -8.25 -6.65 2.90
C LEU A 451 -9.66 -6.78 2.27
N SER A 452 -10.71 -6.58 3.08
CA SER A 452 -12.10 -6.61 2.61
C SER A 452 -12.50 -5.28 1.97
N HIS A 453 -11.99 -4.16 2.48
CA HIS A 453 -12.18 -2.85 1.87
C HIS A 453 -10.82 -2.13 1.80
N VAL A 454 -10.52 -1.48 0.69
CA VAL A 454 -9.26 -0.76 0.50
C VAL A 454 -9.57 0.61 -0.07
N VAL A 455 -9.03 1.65 0.58
CA VAL A 455 -9.10 3.03 0.09
C VAL A 455 -7.68 3.47 -0.29
N ALA A 456 -7.52 3.95 -1.51
CA ALA A 456 -6.26 4.52 -1.99
C ALA A 456 -6.46 5.98 -2.42
N THR A 457 -5.41 6.78 -2.21
CA THR A 457 -5.39 8.20 -2.57
C THR A 457 -4.08 8.51 -3.27
N LEU A 458 -4.14 9.33 -4.32
CA LEU A 458 -2.98 9.94 -4.97
C LEU A 458 -2.94 11.44 -4.64
N LEU A 459 -1.82 11.89 -4.11
CA LEU A 459 -1.59 13.23 -3.58
C LEU A 459 -0.41 13.89 -4.27
N ARG A 460 -0.43 15.22 -4.37
CA ARG A 460 0.69 16.03 -4.84
C ARG A 460 1.01 17.17 -3.88
N GLY A 461 2.27 17.36 -3.55
CA GLY A 461 2.71 18.48 -2.72
C GLY A 461 2.64 19.82 -3.46
N GLY A 462 2.18 20.86 -2.76
CA GLY A 462 2.10 22.23 -3.27
C GLY A 462 0.98 22.47 -4.28
N PHE A 463 1.16 23.53 -5.08
CA PHE A 463 0.20 24.03 -6.06
C PHE A 463 0.87 24.08 -7.44
N GLU A 464 0.32 23.40 -8.44
CA GLU A 464 0.71 23.61 -9.85
C GLU A 464 -0.13 24.78 -10.39
N ASP A 465 0.53 25.87 -10.82
CA ASP A 465 -0.13 27.03 -11.44
C ASP A 465 -0.87 26.58 -12.70
N VAL A 466 -2.19 26.79 -12.71
CA VAL A 466 -3.00 26.53 -13.91
C VAL A 466 -3.48 27.85 -14.48
N ARG A 467 -3.26 28.02 -15.79
CA ARG A 467 -3.75 29.15 -16.58
C ARG A 467 -5.23 29.46 -16.30
N PRO A 468 -5.64 30.74 -16.41
CA PRO A 468 -6.98 31.22 -16.04
C PRO A 468 -8.12 30.43 -16.69
N LEU A 469 -9.24 30.34 -15.97
CA LEU A 469 -10.45 29.58 -16.35
C LEU A 469 -10.97 29.92 -17.78
N ALA A 470 -10.76 31.16 -18.24
CA ALA A 470 -11.20 31.66 -19.54
C ALA A 470 -10.51 30.98 -20.75
N GLU A 471 -9.30 30.42 -20.57
CA GLU A 471 -8.63 29.65 -21.63
C GLU A 471 -9.08 28.18 -21.69
N ARG A 472 -9.83 27.70 -20.68
CA ARG A 472 -10.28 26.29 -20.61
C ARG A 472 -11.53 26.01 -21.43
N THR A 473 -12.32 27.04 -21.78
CA THR A 473 -13.59 26.90 -22.52
C THR A 473 -13.40 26.72 -24.02
N THR A 474 -12.30 27.20 -24.60
CA THR A 474 -12.10 27.20 -26.07
C THR A 474 -11.36 25.98 -26.62
N LYS A 475 -10.69 25.15 -25.80
CA LYS A 475 -9.93 23.95 -26.25
C LYS A 475 -10.56 22.59 -25.91
N ARG A 476 -11.74 22.54 -25.30
CA ARG A 476 -12.39 21.28 -24.87
C ARG A 476 -13.44 20.75 -25.87
N ARG A 477 -12.99 20.34 -27.05
CA ARG A 477 -13.73 19.35 -27.86
C ARG A 477 -12.96 18.03 -27.78
N ARG A 478 -13.55 17.06 -27.09
CA ARG A 478 -13.03 15.72 -26.68
C ARG A 478 -12.38 15.68 -25.29
N ASP A 479 -13.22 15.68 -24.25
CA ASP A 479 -12.86 14.95 -23.02
C ASP A 479 -12.72 13.47 -23.43
N PRO A 480 -11.55 12.82 -23.24
CA PRO A 480 -11.50 11.36 -23.29
C PRO A 480 -12.43 10.85 -22.19
N GLY A 481 -13.26 9.85 -22.50
CA GLY A 481 -14.07 9.16 -21.50
C GLY A 481 -13.20 8.61 -20.34
N PRO A 482 -13.82 8.09 -19.26
CA PRO A 482 -13.07 7.45 -18.18
C PRO A 482 -12.07 6.44 -18.76
N SER A 483 -10.85 6.48 -18.25
CA SER A 483 -9.87 5.41 -18.45
C SER A 483 -10.51 4.09 -17.94
N PRO A 484 -10.41 2.97 -18.67
CA PRO A 484 -11.17 1.76 -18.37
C PRO A 484 -10.50 0.81 -17.35
N LEU A 485 -9.49 1.25 -16.60
CA LEU A 485 -8.62 0.34 -15.80
C LEU A 485 -9.39 -0.38 -14.70
N ALA A 486 -10.27 0.31 -13.98
CA ALA A 486 -11.10 -0.30 -12.95
C ALA A 486 -12.07 -1.33 -13.54
N THR A 487 -12.61 -1.05 -14.73
CA THR A 487 -13.50 -1.98 -15.43
C THR A 487 -12.73 -3.22 -15.89
N GLU A 488 -11.59 -3.05 -16.55
CA GLU A 488 -10.71 -4.15 -16.97
C GLU A 488 -10.30 -5.03 -15.78
N TRP A 489 -9.96 -4.41 -14.65
CA TRP A 489 -9.59 -5.16 -13.46
C TRP A 489 -10.78 -5.95 -12.86
N ARG A 490 -12.00 -5.40 -12.88
CA ARG A 490 -13.19 -6.14 -12.45
C ARG A 490 -13.47 -7.35 -13.33
N GLU A 491 -13.21 -7.25 -14.63
CA GLU A 491 -13.29 -8.37 -15.57
C GLU A 491 -12.22 -9.43 -15.26
N LYS A 492 -10.95 -9.03 -15.10
CA LYS A 492 -9.87 -9.93 -14.67
C LYS A 492 -10.18 -10.63 -13.35
N ARG A 493 -10.75 -9.88 -12.40
CA ARG A 493 -11.22 -10.44 -11.12
C ARG A 493 -12.29 -11.50 -11.30
N HIS A 494 -13.18 -11.37 -12.29
CA HIS A 494 -14.17 -12.40 -12.60
C HIS A 494 -13.49 -13.69 -13.07
N GLN A 495 -12.55 -13.59 -14.01
CA GLN A 495 -11.77 -14.74 -14.49
C GLN A 495 -10.96 -15.41 -13.36
N LEU A 496 -10.38 -14.62 -12.44
CA LEU A 496 -9.67 -15.13 -11.25
C LEU A 496 -10.55 -15.97 -10.31
N ARG A 497 -11.88 -15.94 -10.42
CA ARG A 497 -12.77 -16.81 -9.63
C ARG A 497 -12.81 -18.23 -10.15
N LEU A 498 -12.43 -18.42 -11.42
CA LEU A 498 -12.49 -19.68 -12.15
C LEU A 498 -11.11 -20.38 -12.20
N VAL A 499 -10.00 -19.62 -12.14
CA VAL A 499 -8.66 -20.17 -12.31
C VAL A 499 -8.32 -21.31 -11.35
N LEU A 500 -8.62 -21.18 -10.05
CA LEU A 500 -8.27 -22.18 -9.05
C LEU A 500 -9.15 -23.45 -9.15
N PRO A 501 -10.48 -23.34 -9.31
CA PRO A 501 -11.32 -24.49 -9.61
C PRO A 501 -10.89 -25.26 -10.87
N SER A 502 -10.66 -24.55 -11.98
CA SER A 502 -10.26 -25.19 -13.23
C SER A 502 -8.89 -25.85 -13.11
N TYR A 503 -7.96 -25.19 -12.41
CA TYR A 503 -6.66 -25.75 -12.07
C TYR A 503 -6.79 -27.07 -11.29
N LEU A 504 -7.57 -27.10 -10.21
CA LEU A 504 -7.77 -28.32 -9.42
C LEU A 504 -8.48 -29.42 -10.22
N ALA A 505 -9.40 -29.06 -11.11
CA ALA A 505 -10.06 -30.02 -12.00
C ALA A 505 -9.05 -30.75 -12.92
N ARG A 506 -8.07 -30.02 -13.47
CA ARG A 506 -7.01 -30.59 -14.33
C ARG A 506 -6.04 -31.52 -13.60
N LEU A 507 -5.94 -31.38 -12.28
CA LEU A 507 -5.12 -32.26 -11.45
C LEU A 507 -5.82 -33.57 -11.09
N ARG A 508 -7.12 -33.70 -11.35
CA ARG A 508 -7.86 -34.96 -11.11
C ARG A 508 -7.23 -36.09 -11.93
N GLY A 509 -7.02 -37.23 -11.30
CA GLY A 509 -6.41 -38.41 -11.93
C GLY A 509 -4.87 -38.37 -12.02
N ARG A 510 -4.20 -37.28 -11.61
CA ARG A 510 -2.72 -37.19 -11.54
C ARG A 510 -2.13 -37.65 -10.22
N GLY A 511 -2.97 -37.92 -9.23
CA GLY A 511 -2.57 -38.35 -7.90
C GLY A 511 -3.53 -39.36 -7.30
N PRO A 512 -3.23 -39.87 -6.10
CA PRO A 512 -3.97 -40.96 -5.46
C PRO A 512 -5.34 -40.55 -4.89
N GLY A 513 -5.80 -39.31 -5.09
CA GLY A 513 -7.02 -38.79 -4.49
C GLY A 513 -7.49 -37.46 -5.07
N GLU A 514 -8.37 -36.78 -4.33
CA GLU A 514 -8.89 -35.46 -4.72
C GLU A 514 -7.83 -34.35 -4.45
N PRO A 515 -7.49 -33.52 -5.45
CA PRO A 515 -6.47 -32.49 -5.29
C PRO A 515 -6.98 -31.30 -4.48
N TRP A 516 -6.24 -30.91 -3.46
CA TRP A 516 -6.48 -29.72 -2.64
C TRP A 516 -5.27 -28.79 -2.76
N TYR A 517 -5.50 -27.48 -2.89
CA TYR A 517 -4.43 -26.48 -2.97
C TYR A 517 -4.23 -25.80 -1.62
N VAL A 518 -3.00 -25.78 -1.11
CA VAL A 518 -2.64 -25.09 0.14
C VAL A 518 -2.49 -23.61 -0.16
N GLU A 519 -3.39 -22.77 0.38
CA GLU A 519 -3.26 -21.32 0.25
C GLU A 519 -2.44 -20.70 1.40
N GLY A 520 -2.35 -21.37 2.54
CA GLY A 520 -1.46 -20.94 3.64
C GLY A 520 -1.58 -21.80 4.89
N VAL A 521 -0.55 -21.74 5.74
CA VAL A 521 -0.50 -22.40 7.05
C VAL A 521 -0.18 -21.38 8.15
N THR A 522 -0.79 -21.55 9.31
CA THR A 522 -0.51 -20.71 10.49
C THR A 522 -0.94 -21.39 11.78
N TYR A 523 -0.87 -20.67 12.90
CA TYR A 523 -1.45 -21.02 14.18
C TYR A 523 -2.57 -20.05 14.56
N VAL A 524 -3.58 -20.57 15.27
CA VAL A 524 -4.61 -19.76 15.94
C VAL A 524 -4.60 -20.06 17.43
N SER A 525 -4.99 -19.09 18.27
CA SER A 525 -5.19 -19.40 19.69
C SER A 525 -6.36 -20.37 19.86
N ILE A 526 -6.24 -21.30 20.83
CA ILE A 526 -7.35 -22.18 21.18
C ILE A 526 -8.58 -21.39 21.63
N ARG A 527 -8.37 -20.23 22.27
CA ARG A 527 -9.43 -19.30 22.65
C ARG A 527 -10.25 -18.84 21.45
N SER A 528 -9.58 -18.47 20.37
CA SER A 528 -10.25 -18.01 19.15
C SER A 528 -11.06 -19.13 18.49
N SER A 529 -10.54 -20.37 18.53
CA SER A 529 -11.04 -21.54 17.79
C SER A 529 -11.85 -22.55 18.60
N ILE A 530 -12.10 -22.29 19.89
CA ILE A 530 -12.72 -23.28 20.79
C ILE A 530 -14.09 -23.78 20.32
N ARG A 531 -14.87 -22.94 19.62
CA ARG A 531 -16.17 -23.32 19.02
C ARG A 531 -16.04 -24.05 17.68
N ALA A 532 -14.88 -23.97 17.03
CA ALA A 532 -14.62 -24.56 15.73
C ALA A 532 -13.97 -25.95 15.82
N LEU A 533 -13.31 -26.25 16.94
CA LEU A 533 -12.62 -27.51 17.18
C LEU A 533 -13.61 -28.62 17.55
N SER A 534 -13.35 -29.82 17.03
CA SER A 534 -13.99 -31.05 17.52
C SER A 534 -13.23 -31.62 18.72
N ARG A 535 -13.87 -32.54 19.45
CA ARG A 535 -13.19 -33.31 20.51
C ARG A 535 -11.96 -34.05 19.98
N GLU A 536 -12.04 -34.62 18.78
CA GLU A 536 -10.90 -35.31 18.16
C GLU A 536 -9.74 -34.36 17.85
N ASP A 537 -10.05 -33.14 17.39
CA ASP A 537 -9.02 -32.13 17.11
C ASP A 537 -8.26 -31.83 18.41
N VAL A 538 -8.97 -31.49 19.50
CA VAL A 538 -8.37 -31.19 20.80
C VAL A 538 -7.48 -32.33 21.30
N MET A 539 -7.93 -33.59 21.16
CA MET A 539 -7.15 -34.75 21.60
C MET A 539 -5.83 -34.93 20.84
N ARG A 540 -5.72 -34.40 19.61
CA ARG A 540 -4.51 -34.50 18.78
C ARG A 540 -3.55 -33.32 18.96
N VAL A 541 -4.03 -32.16 19.42
CA VAL A 541 -3.20 -30.94 19.58
C VAL A 541 -2.02 -31.19 20.52
N ARG A 542 -0.82 -30.74 20.13
CA ARG A 542 0.41 -30.88 20.92
C ARG A 542 0.76 -29.65 21.76
N PHE A 543 0.18 -28.49 21.48
CA PHE A 543 0.53 -27.21 22.13
C PHE A 543 2.03 -26.91 22.01
N ASP A 544 2.51 -26.78 20.78
CA ASP A 544 3.93 -26.52 20.48
C ASP A 544 4.42 -25.25 21.18
N GLY A 545 5.52 -25.35 21.93
CA GLY A 545 6.10 -24.26 22.72
C GLY A 545 6.06 -24.50 24.24
N LEU A 546 5.30 -25.49 24.71
CA LEU A 546 5.30 -25.91 26.12
C LEU A 546 6.67 -26.41 26.59
N GLU A 547 7.50 -26.90 25.68
CA GLU A 547 8.88 -27.35 25.93
C GLU A 547 9.76 -26.27 26.56
N ALA A 548 9.42 -24.99 26.36
CA ALA A 548 10.13 -23.87 26.99
C ALA A 548 9.86 -23.75 28.51
N VAL A 549 8.76 -24.35 28.99
CA VAL A 549 8.22 -24.14 30.35
C VAL A 549 8.17 -25.44 31.15
N VAL A 550 7.90 -26.57 30.49
CA VAL A 550 7.71 -27.89 31.11
C VAL A 550 8.91 -28.78 30.83
N ALA A 551 9.37 -29.53 31.83
CA ALA A 551 10.45 -30.48 31.65
C ALA A 551 10.04 -31.63 30.71
N GLN A 552 10.96 -32.09 29.85
CA GLN A 552 10.70 -33.08 28.80
C GLN A 552 10.02 -34.36 29.31
N ALA A 553 10.40 -34.84 30.50
CA ALA A 553 9.84 -36.06 31.10
C ALA A 553 8.35 -35.97 31.45
N HIS A 554 7.82 -34.75 31.62
CA HIS A 554 6.43 -34.49 32.05
C HIS A 554 5.58 -33.86 30.94
N LEU A 555 6.14 -33.65 29.75
CA LEU A 555 5.51 -32.89 28.68
C LEU A 555 4.18 -33.52 28.22
N GLU A 556 4.12 -34.85 28.06
CA GLU A 556 2.89 -35.54 27.65
C GLU A 556 1.82 -35.57 28.74
N GLU A 557 2.23 -35.66 30.00
CA GLU A 557 1.32 -35.57 31.15
C GLU A 557 0.65 -34.19 31.20
N VAL A 558 1.46 -33.13 31.08
CA VAL A 558 0.97 -31.74 31.07
C VAL A 558 0.10 -31.46 29.84
N ARG A 559 0.47 -31.99 28.66
CA ARG A 559 -0.36 -31.91 27.45
C ARG A 559 -1.73 -32.56 27.67
N ALA A 560 -1.78 -33.73 28.29
CA ALA A 560 -3.04 -34.42 28.58
C ALA A 560 -3.94 -33.56 29.51
N GLN A 561 -3.38 -33.02 30.59
CA GLN A 561 -4.12 -32.14 31.52
C GLN A 561 -4.65 -30.89 30.82
N LEU A 562 -3.85 -30.26 29.96
CA LEU A 562 -4.29 -29.08 29.20
C LEU A 562 -5.40 -29.41 28.20
N ARG A 563 -5.34 -30.58 27.54
CA ARG A 563 -6.43 -31.05 26.66
C ARG A 563 -7.73 -31.26 27.45
N GLU A 564 -7.63 -31.82 28.65
CA GLU A 564 -8.79 -31.99 29.54
C GLU A 564 -9.42 -30.65 29.92
N VAL A 565 -8.61 -29.66 30.35
CA VAL A 565 -9.10 -28.30 30.64
C VAL A 565 -9.79 -27.70 29.43
N VAL A 566 -9.20 -27.82 28.24
CA VAL A 566 -9.81 -27.31 27.00
C VAL A 566 -11.15 -27.99 26.72
N LEU A 567 -11.25 -29.31 26.90
CA LEU A 567 -12.51 -30.04 26.72
C LEU A 567 -13.59 -29.62 27.73
N VAL A 568 -13.20 -29.34 28.98
CA VAL A 568 -14.10 -28.79 30.01
C VAL A 568 -14.62 -27.42 29.58
N VAL A 569 -13.72 -26.50 29.22
CA VAL A 569 -14.10 -25.16 28.76
C VAL A 569 -15.00 -25.27 27.52
N MET A 570 -14.66 -26.14 26.56
CA MET A 570 -15.47 -26.37 25.36
C MET A 570 -16.89 -26.86 25.69
N GLY A 571 -17.07 -27.68 26.72
CA GLY A 571 -18.39 -28.12 27.19
C GLY A 571 -19.20 -27.04 27.92
N GLU A 572 -18.54 -26.02 28.46
CA GLU A 572 -19.17 -24.93 29.21
C GLU A 572 -19.41 -23.66 28.38
N VAL A 573 -18.78 -23.52 27.20
CA VAL A 573 -18.85 -22.31 26.35
C VAL A 573 -20.28 -21.88 26.01
N ASP A 574 -21.21 -22.83 25.83
CA ASP A 574 -22.61 -22.54 25.51
C ASP A 574 -23.47 -22.20 26.74
N ARG A 575 -22.99 -22.53 27.95
CA ARG A 575 -23.66 -22.23 29.23
C ARG A 575 -23.25 -20.88 29.80
N LEU A 576 -22.13 -20.33 29.35
CA LEU A 576 -21.59 -19.07 29.82
C LEU A 576 -22.23 -17.87 29.11
N ALA A 577 -22.39 -16.77 29.84
CA ALA A 577 -23.02 -15.56 29.33
C ALA A 577 -22.22 -14.89 28.19
N SER A 578 -20.91 -15.10 28.16
CA SER A 578 -20.03 -14.53 27.14
C SER A 578 -18.79 -15.39 26.87
N MET A 579 -18.18 -15.19 25.70
CA MET A 579 -16.86 -15.78 25.40
C MET A 579 -15.76 -15.28 26.36
N PHE A 580 -15.90 -14.07 26.91
CA PHE A 580 -14.96 -13.57 27.92
C PHE A 580 -14.96 -14.42 29.19
N ASP A 581 -16.13 -14.92 29.61
CA ASP A 581 -16.24 -15.81 30.77
C ASP A 581 -15.56 -17.16 30.49
N ALA A 582 -15.70 -17.70 29.28
CA ALA A 582 -15.02 -18.93 28.87
C ALA A 582 -13.49 -18.78 28.91
N PHE A 583 -12.97 -17.61 28.52
CA PHE A 583 -11.53 -17.34 28.57
C PHE A 583 -11.01 -17.06 29.97
N ARG A 584 -11.84 -16.46 30.83
CA ARG A 584 -11.52 -16.29 32.25
C ARG A 584 -11.41 -17.66 32.92
N LEU A 585 -12.39 -18.54 32.68
CA LEU A 585 -12.34 -19.93 33.13
C LEU A 585 -11.06 -20.63 32.68
N LEU A 586 -10.74 -20.60 31.38
CA LEU A 586 -9.50 -21.17 30.86
C LEU A 586 -8.25 -20.58 31.54
N THR A 587 -8.24 -19.27 31.80
CA THR A 587 -7.10 -18.60 32.42
C THR A 587 -6.92 -19.00 33.88
N ASP A 588 -8.01 -19.10 34.63
CA ASP A 588 -7.99 -19.48 36.04
C ASP A 588 -7.57 -20.95 36.21
N GLU A 589 -8.07 -21.86 35.36
CA GLU A 589 -7.65 -23.27 35.34
C GLU A 589 -6.16 -23.42 34.99
N VAL A 590 -5.67 -22.69 33.99
CA VAL A 590 -4.23 -22.70 33.63
C VAL A 590 -3.37 -22.14 34.76
N ARG A 591 -3.84 -21.12 35.48
CA ARG A 591 -3.12 -20.56 36.64
C ARG A 591 -3.02 -21.59 37.79
N ASP A 592 -4.11 -22.29 38.08
CA ASP A 592 -4.13 -23.35 39.10
C ASP A 592 -3.19 -24.51 38.73
N LEU A 593 -3.24 -24.97 37.47
CA LEU A 593 -2.32 -25.98 36.96
C LEU A 593 -0.85 -25.55 37.05
N ALA A 594 -0.53 -24.29 36.71
CA ALA A 594 0.83 -23.77 36.82
C ALA A 594 1.39 -23.87 38.26
N GLY A 595 0.54 -23.60 39.26
CA GLY A 595 0.89 -23.77 40.68
C GLY A 595 1.14 -25.24 41.05
N LYS A 596 0.28 -26.16 40.57
CA LYS A 596 0.43 -27.61 40.77
C LYS A 596 1.71 -28.15 40.13
N TRP A 597 2.01 -27.77 38.89
CA TRP A 597 3.23 -28.18 38.19
C TRP A 597 4.49 -27.67 38.88
N ARG A 598 4.48 -26.45 39.42
CA ARG A 598 5.59 -25.94 40.23
C ARG A 598 5.78 -26.77 41.49
N ALA A 599 4.70 -27.02 42.24
CA ALA A 599 4.76 -27.82 43.47
C ALA A 599 5.26 -29.26 43.22
N ALA A 600 4.92 -29.83 42.05
CA ALA A 600 5.35 -31.14 41.61
C ALA A 600 6.75 -31.18 40.96
N GLY A 601 7.43 -30.04 40.81
CA GLY A 601 8.75 -29.97 40.17
C GLY A 601 8.75 -30.28 38.66
N GLN A 602 7.60 -30.13 37.99
CA GLN A 602 7.42 -30.48 36.57
C GLN A 602 7.88 -29.38 35.60
N LEU A 603 8.18 -28.17 36.10
CA LEU A 603 8.62 -27.03 35.28
C LEU A 603 10.14 -27.08 35.00
N THR A 604 10.57 -26.44 33.91
CA THR A 604 12.00 -26.23 33.64
C THR A 604 12.64 -25.35 34.72
N PRO A 605 13.96 -25.43 34.96
CA PRO A 605 14.63 -24.57 35.95
C PRO A 605 14.40 -23.08 35.74
N LYS A 606 14.33 -22.64 34.47
CA LYS A 606 14.03 -21.24 34.11
C LYS A 606 12.61 -20.85 34.47
N ALA A 607 11.64 -21.74 34.26
CA ALA A 607 10.23 -21.50 34.59
C ALA A 607 9.96 -21.58 36.11
N MET A 608 10.69 -22.41 36.85
CA MET A 608 10.63 -22.47 38.32
C MET A 608 10.97 -21.13 38.99
N ALA A 609 11.83 -20.31 38.37
CA ALA A 609 12.20 -18.98 38.86
C ALA A 609 11.16 -17.89 38.57
N LEU A 610 10.11 -18.21 37.81
CA LEU A 610 9.01 -17.29 37.50
C LEU A 610 7.85 -17.53 38.47
N GLY A 611 7.05 -16.49 38.76
CA GLY A 611 5.79 -16.63 39.50
C GLY A 611 4.68 -17.26 38.67
N ASP A 612 3.62 -17.77 39.31
CA ASP A 612 2.53 -18.52 38.65
C ASP A 612 1.87 -17.75 37.52
N ASP A 613 1.60 -16.46 37.72
CA ASP A 613 1.00 -15.62 36.69
C ASP A 613 1.86 -15.52 35.42
N LYS A 614 3.20 -15.51 35.58
CA LYS A 614 4.12 -15.48 34.43
C LYS A 614 4.17 -16.82 33.72
N VAL A 615 4.20 -17.92 34.48
CA VAL A 615 4.14 -19.27 33.91
C VAL A 615 2.83 -19.47 33.15
N ALA A 616 1.70 -19.15 33.77
CA ALA A 616 0.38 -19.20 33.16
C ALA A 616 0.29 -18.33 31.90
N ALA A 617 0.88 -17.12 31.90
CA ALA A 617 0.94 -16.28 30.70
C ALA A 617 1.70 -16.94 29.53
N ILE A 618 2.83 -17.58 29.79
CA ILE A 618 3.61 -18.28 28.75
C ILE A 618 2.81 -19.50 28.23
N VAL A 619 2.21 -20.27 29.13
CA VAL A 619 1.37 -21.43 28.78
C VAL A 619 0.18 -20.99 27.92
N LYS A 620 -0.49 -19.88 28.28
CA LYS A 620 -1.59 -19.31 27.48
C LYS A 620 -1.18 -18.96 26.04
N GLU A 621 0.04 -18.49 25.82
CA GLU A 621 0.55 -18.24 24.45
C GLU A 621 0.90 -19.56 23.72
N ALA A 622 1.30 -20.61 24.44
CA ALA A 622 1.51 -21.95 23.88
C ALA A 622 0.20 -22.71 23.58
N LEU A 623 -0.94 -22.27 24.13
CA LEU A 623 -2.27 -22.79 23.80
C LEU A 623 -2.75 -22.31 22.42
N ARG A 624 -2.05 -22.81 21.40
CA ARG A 624 -2.29 -22.54 19.97
C ARG A 624 -2.47 -23.84 19.20
N VAL A 625 -3.27 -23.78 18.14
CA VAL A 625 -3.59 -24.89 17.25
C VAL A 625 -3.07 -24.55 15.86
N PRO A 626 -2.18 -25.37 15.27
CA PRO A 626 -1.78 -25.19 13.89
C PRO A 626 -2.96 -25.51 12.96
N LEU A 627 -3.06 -24.77 11.86
CA LEU A 627 -4.05 -25.00 10.83
C LEU A 627 -3.48 -24.78 9.43
N VAL A 628 -4.15 -25.38 8.45
CA VAL A 628 -3.96 -25.10 7.03
C VAL A 628 -5.27 -24.63 6.41
N ILE A 629 -5.20 -23.58 5.60
CA ILE A 629 -6.28 -23.19 4.69
C ILE A 629 -5.99 -23.84 3.34
N ALA A 630 -6.86 -24.76 2.96
CA ALA A 630 -6.78 -25.45 1.69
C ALA A 630 -8.06 -25.21 0.87
N THR A 631 -7.90 -25.05 -0.44
CA THR A 631 -9.02 -24.98 -1.37
C THR A 631 -9.27 -26.35 -2.00
N ALA A 632 -10.49 -26.85 -1.80
CA ALA A 632 -11.00 -28.07 -2.38
C ALA A 632 -11.75 -27.77 -3.71
N PRO A 633 -11.89 -28.75 -4.62
CA PRO A 633 -12.49 -28.55 -5.95
C PRO A 633 -14.04 -28.49 -5.93
N GLY A 634 -14.66 -28.31 -4.75
CA GLY A 634 -16.10 -28.32 -4.55
C GLY A 634 -16.86 -27.30 -5.41
N SER A 635 -18.11 -27.63 -5.78
CA SER A 635 -18.95 -26.79 -6.65
C SER A 635 -19.43 -25.51 -5.95
N VAL A 636 -19.76 -25.57 -4.66
CA VAL A 636 -20.28 -24.45 -3.86
C VAL A 636 -19.17 -23.46 -3.52
N PRO A 637 -19.15 -22.24 -4.08
CA PRO A 637 -18.02 -21.31 -3.91
C PRO A 637 -17.73 -20.92 -2.45
N ALA A 638 -18.76 -20.77 -1.62
CA ALA A 638 -18.63 -20.38 -0.21
C ALA A 638 -17.98 -21.47 0.66
N GLU A 639 -17.93 -22.72 0.18
CA GLU A 639 -17.43 -23.86 0.94
C GLU A 639 -16.09 -24.41 0.42
N ARG A 640 -15.52 -23.81 -0.63
CA ARG A 640 -14.30 -24.31 -1.28
C ARG A 640 -13.09 -24.25 -0.37
N ARG A 641 -12.91 -23.15 0.38
CA ARG A 641 -11.85 -23.06 1.38
C ARG A 641 -12.24 -23.80 2.64
N LYS A 642 -11.40 -24.76 3.01
CA LYS A 642 -11.51 -25.54 4.22
C LYS A 642 -10.38 -25.16 5.17
N ILE A 643 -10.71 -25.08 6.45
CA ILE A 643 -9.72 -25.09 7.53
C ILE A 643 -9.55 -26.54 7.95
N VAL A 644 -8.30 -27.00 7.97
CA VAL A 644 -7.93 -28.28 8.58
C VAL A 644 -7.04 -27.97 9.78
N PHE A 645 -7.51 -28.33 10.97
CA PHE A 645 -6.72 -28.24 12.19
C PHE A 645 -5.72 -29.40 12.25
N LEU A 646 -4.52 -29.12 12.74
CA LEU A 646 -3.40 -30.05 12.77
C LEU A 646 -3.02 -30.39 14.22
N PRO A 647 -2.52 -31.62 14.48
CA PRO A 647 -2.31 -32.72 13.53
C PRO A 647 -3.60 -33.35 13.02
N TYR A 648 -3.63 -33.71 11.73
CA TYR A 648 -4.74 -34.41 11.08
C TYR A 648 -4.26 -35.80 10.61
N PRO A 649 -5.12 -36.84 10.49
CA PRO A 649 -4.71 -38.14 9.99
C PRO A 649 -3.94 -38.08 8.65
N GLY A 650 -2.65 -38.38 8.69
CA GLY A 650 -1.73 -38.35 7.54
C GLY A 650 -1.02 -37.02 7.29
N LEU A 651 -1.29 -35.97 8.08
CA LEU A 651 -0.78 -34.63 7.85
C LEU A 651 -0.42 -33.90 9.17
N ASP A 652 0.82 -33.43 9.26
CA ASP A 652 1.31 -32.64 10.39
C ASP A 652 1.81 -31.26 9.94
N TYR A 653 1.93 -30.30 10.86
CA TYR A 653 2.37 -28.94 10.54
C TYR A 653 3.80 -28.87 9.94
N PRO A 654 4.81 -29.58 10.48
CA PRO A 654 6.15 -29.59 9.91
C PRO A 654 6.22 -30.11 8.47
N ASP A 655 5.28 -30.98 8.07
CA ASP A 655 5.21 -31.51 6.70
C ASP A 655 4.85 -30.46 5.65
N LEU A 656 4.30 -29.32 6.05
CA LEU A 656 3.69 -28.35 5.15
C LEU A 656 4.59 -27.19 4.72
N GLU A 657 5.84 -27.12 5.18
CA GLU A 657 6.71 -25.96 4.92
C GLU A 657 6.87 -25.64 3.42
N ASN A 658 6.93 -26.66 2.56
CA ASN A 658 7.07 -26.51 1.10
C ASN A 658 6.07 -27.37 0.29
N VAL A 659 4.92 -27.70 0.88
CA VAL A 659 3.86 -28.48 0.20
C VAL A 659 2.73 -27.55 -0.21
N ASP A 660 2.50 -27.44 -1.52
CA ASP A 660 1.46 -26.58 -2.11
C ASP A 660 0.21 -27.36 -2.56
N VAL A 661 0.34 -28.68 -2.76
CA VAL A 661 -0.76 -29.57 -3.17
C VAL A 661 -0.88 -30.75 -2.21
N LEU A 662 -2.12 -31.06 -1.83
CA LEU A 662 -2.49 -32.19 -0.99
C LEU A 662 -3.43 -33.12 -1.75
N TRP A 663 -3.42 -34.40 -1.41
CA TRP A 663 -4.30 -35.42 -1.94
C TRP A 663 -5.20 -35.94 -0.83
N ARG A 664 -6.50 -35.68 -0.93
CA ARG A 664 -7.49 -36.27 -0.04
C ARG A 664 -7.90 -37.65 -0.56
N GLN A 665 -7.62 -38.67 0.23
CA GLN A 665 -7.93 -40.06 -0.09
C GLN A 665 -9.41 -40.37 0.17
N PRO A 666 -9.97 -41.44 -0.44
CA PRO A 666 -11.35 -41.85 -0.20
C PRO A 666 -11.66 -42.21 1.27
N ASP A 667 -10.65 -42.65 2.03
CA ASP A 667 -10.78 -42.96 3.47
C ASP A 667 -10.77 -41.70 4.36
N GLY A 668 -10.64 -40.52 3.77
CA GLY A 668 -10.61 -39.23 4.45
C GLY A 668 -9.22 -38.75 4.87
N ARG A 669 -8.16 -39.59 4.78
CA ARG A 669 -6.79 -39.17 5.07
C ARG A 669 -6.29 -38.16 4.05
N ILE A 670 -5.37 -37.30 4.47
CA ILE A 670 -4.75 -36.30 3.59
C ILE A 670 -3.25 -36.62 3.48
N GLY A 671 -2.78 -36.82 2.25
CA GLY A 671 -1.36 -36.99 1.94
C GLY A 671 -0.78 -35.80 1.19
N LYS A 672 0.55 -35.63 1.25
CA LYS A 672 1.29 -34.61 0.50
C LYS A 672 1.55 -35.04 -0.94
N ALA A 673 1.45 -34.10 -1.89
CA ALA A 673 1.98 -34.32 -3.24
C ALA A 673 3.52 -34.32 -3.23
N ALA A 674 4.12 -34.92 -4.26
CA ALA A 674 5.55 -34.74 -4.52
C ALA A 674 5.85 -33.28 -4.86
N ASP A 675 7.07 -32.82 -4.59
CA ASP A 675 7.53 -31.48 -4.99
C ASP A 675 7.78 -31.47 -6.50
N ASP A 676 6.70 -31.27 -7.25
CA ASP A 676 6.69 -31.27 -8.71
C ASP A 676 6.23 -29.90 -9.24
N PRO A 677 7.12 -29.13 -9.91
CA PRO A 677 6.77 -27.90 -10.62
C PRO A 677 5.59 -28.00 -11.60
N GLY A 678 5.32 -29.20 -12.14
CA GLY A 678 4.18 -29.51 -13.01
C GLY A 678 2.84 -29.52 -12.27
N LEU A 679 2.85 -29.69 -10.94
CA LEU A 679 1.69 -29.63 -10.05
C LEU A 679 1.51 -28.27 -9.38
N LEU A 680 2.10 -27.21 -9.92
CA LEU A 680 1.97 -25.85 -9.38
C LEU A 680 1.13 -24.96 -10.32
N PRO A 681 0.33 -24.02 -9.78
CA PRO A 681 -0.50 -23.12 -10.58
C PRO A 681 0.34 -22.03 -11.24
N PHE A 682 -0.21 -21.37 -12.28
CA PHE A 682 0.55 -20.39 -13.07
C PHE A 682 1.11 -19.21 -12.26
N TRP A 683 0.48 -18.83 -11.14
CA TRP A 683 0.94 -17.71 -10.31
C TRP A 683 2.11 -18.07 -9.38
N ASN A 684 2.44 -19.36 -9.23
CA ASN A 684 3.62 -19.78 -8.47
C ASN A 684 4.88 -19.63 -9.35
N VAL A 685 5.93 -18.98 -8.83
CA VAL A 685 7.17 -18.74 -9.58
C VAL A 685 7.86 -20.03 -10.03
N ARG A 686 7.70 -21.11 -9.25
CA ARG A 686 8.31 -22.42 -9.52
C ARG A 686 7.57 -23.22 -10.59
N ALA A 687 6.35 -22.83 -10.96
CA ALA A 687 5.53 -23.58 -11.91
C ALA A 687 6.20 -23.69 -13.28
N LYS A 688 6.27 -24.92 -13.81
CA LYS A 688 6.83 -25.28 -15.12
C LYS A 688 5.89 -26.22 -15.86
N ARG A 689 5.97 -26.19 -17.20
CA ARG A 689 5.20 -27.02 -18.13
C ARG A 689 6.08 -27.41 -19.30
N GLU A 690 5.70 -28.46 -20.01
CA GLU A 690 6.35 -28.84 -21.27
C GLU A 690 6.12 -27.78 -22.34
N GLU A 691 7.10 -27.65 -23.24
CA GLU A 691 7.04 -26.73 -24.38
C GLU A 691 6.35 -27.44 -25.54
N GLU A 692 5.02 -27.33 -25.61
CA GLU A 692 4.24 -27.87 -26.72
C GLU A 692 4.35 -26.98 -27.96
N ARG A 693 4.25 -27.59 -29.16
CA ARG A 693 4.16 -26.83 -30.41
C ARG A 693 2.88 -25.97 -30.38
N PRO A 694 2.94 -24.70 -30.84
CA PRO A 694 1.76 -23.85 -30.89
C PRO A 694 0.66 -24.53 -31.71
N GLN A 695 -0.51 -24.75 -31.13
CA GLN A 695 -1.72 -24.94 -31.92
C GLN A 695 -2.15 -23.55 -32.38
N ALA A 696 -2.34 -23.35 -33.68
CA ALA A 696 -2.83 -22.08 -34.20
C ALA A 696 -4.21 -21.80 -33.61
N GLY A 697 -4.31 -20.75 -32.78
CA GLY A 697 -5.61 -20.26 -32.31
C GLY A 697 -6.49 -19.83 -33.48
N PRO A 698 -7.82 -19.72 -33.29
CA PRO A 698 -8.70 -19.24 -34.34
C PRO A 698 -8.25 -17.85 -34.81
N PRO A 699 -8.10 -17.61 -36.13
CA PRO A 699 -7.68 -16.31 -36.65
C PRO A 699 -8.66 -15.22 -36.20
N GLY A 700 -8.14 -14.11 -35.66
CA GLY A 700 -8.94 -12.99 -35.16
C GLY A 700 -9.36 -13.05 -33.69
N SER A 701 -8.97 -14.09 -32.94
CA SER A 701 -9.27 -14.19 -31.49
C SER A 701 -8.62 -13.07 -30.68
N THR A 702 -9.38 -12.46 -29.77
CA THR A 702 -8.89 -11.46 -28.81
C THR A 702 -8.12 -12.13 -27.66
N ALA A 703 -7.24 -11.37 -27.00
CA ALA A 703 -6.50 -11.85 -25.82
C ALA A 703 -7.43 -12.39 -24.72
N ARG A 704 -8.60 -11.77 -24.58
CA ARG A 704 -9.63 -12.15 -23.62
C ARG A 704 -10.23 -13.52 -23.94
N GLU A 705 -10.66 -13.74 -25.19
CA GLU A 705 -11.26 -15.01 -25.61
C GLU A 705 -10.29 -16.18 -25.44
N VAL A 706 -9.00 -15.96 -25.73
CA VAL A 706 -7.95 -16.96 -25.52
C VAL A 706 -7.80 -17.28 -24.03
N VAL A 707 -7.77 -16.26 -23.16
CA VAL A 707 -7.68 -16.46 -21.71
C VAL A 707 -8.94 -17.14 -21.17
N ASP A 708 -10.13 -16.75 -21.60
CA ASP A 708 -11.39 -17.37 -21.19
C ASP A 708 -11.39 -18.86 -21.56
N GLY A 709 -11.01 -19.21 -22.80
CA GLY A 709 -10.87 -20.61 -23.23
C GLY A 709 -9.86 -21.40 -22.40
N ILE A 710 -8.71 -20.79 -22.07
CA ILE A 710 -7.73 -21.43 -21.18
C ILE A 710 -8.33 -21.63 -19.79
N VAL A 711 -8.98 -20.63 -19.20
CA VAL A 711 -9.50 -20.69 -17.82
C VAL A 711 -10.69 -21.63 -17.70
N GLU A 712 -11.52 -21.76 -18.73
CA GLU A 712 -12.69 -22.65 -18.75
C GLU A 712 -12.33 -24.12 -19.00
N SER A 713 -11.23 -24.39 -19.71
CA SER A 713 -10.80 -25.77 -19.98
C SER A 713 -10.45 -26.54 -18.70
N GLN A 714 -10.96 -27.77 -18.59
CA GLN A 714 -10.68 -28.70 -17.49
C GLN A 714 -9.95 -29.97 -17.93
N GLU A 715 -9.68 -30.10 -19.23
CA GLU A 715 -9.25 -31.37 -19.84
C GLU A 715 -7.76 -31.64 -19.68
N ARG A 716 -6.92 -30.60 -19.81
CA ARG A 716 -5.46 -30.69 -19.74
C ARG A 716 -4.85 -29.54 -18.95
N PRO A 717 -3.67 -29.74 -18.32
CA PRO A 717 -2.88 -28.63 -17.80
C PRO A 717 -2.50 -27.64 -18.90
N GLU A 718 -2.19 -26.42 -18.50
CA GLU A 718 -1.65 -25.41 -19.41
C GLU A 718 -0.33 -25.87 -20.01
N SER A 719 -0.10 -25.57 -21.28
CA SER A 719 1.23 -25.54 -21.89
C SER A 719 2.07 -24.41 -21.31
N MET A 720 3.39 -24.43 -21.55
CA MET A 720 4.28 -23.34 -21.12
C MET A 720 3.92 -21.98 -21.74
N ALA A 721 3.37 -21.97 -22.96
CA ALA A 721 2.91 -20.74 -23.63
C ALA A 721 1.65 -20.17 -22.97
N GLU A 722 0.66 -21.03 -22.66
CA GLU A 722 -0.57 -20.63 -21.95
C GLU A 722 -0.25 -20.13 -20.53
N LEU A 723 0.68 -20.79 -19.83
CA LEU A 723 1.15 -20.36 -18.52
C LEU A 723 1.78 -18.96 -18.56
N ARG A 724 2.62 -18.67 -19.57
CA ARG A 724 3.19 -17.33 -19.79
C ARG A 724 2.11 -16.29 -20.09
N LEU A 725 1.10 -16.64 -20.89
CA LEU A 725 -0.04 -15.75 -21.17
C LEU A 725 -0.85 -15.43 -19.91
N LEU A 726 -1.19 -16.42 -19.07
CA LEU A 726 -1.93 -16.20 -17.84
C LEU A 726 -1.16 -15.29 -16.87
N ARG A 727 0.15 -15.53 -16.70
CA ARG A 727 1.02 -14.63 -15.92
C ARG A 727 1.02 -13.21 -16.49
N ALA A 728 1.03 -13.09 -17.81
CA ALA A 728 1.04 -11.81 -18.46
C ALA A 728 -0.28 -11.04 -18.27
N TRP A 729 -1.39 -11.72 -18.53
CA TRP A 729 -2.73 -11.18 -18.46
C TRP A 729 -3.12 -10.68 -17.06
N PHE A 730 -2.79 -11.44 -16.01
CA PHE A 730 -3.12 -11.09 -14.62
C PHE A 730 -2.09 -10.20 -13.93
N SER A 731 -1.03 -9.77 -14.65
CA SER A 731 -0.11 -8.76 -14.13
C SER A 731 -0.74 -7.36 -14.18
N VAL A 732 -0.31 -6.49 -13.26
CA VAL A 732 -0.76 -5.09 -13.21
C VAL A 732 0.04 -4.27 -14.19
N ASP A 733 -0.64 -3.52 -15.05
CA ASP A 733 -0.03 -2.60 -16.03
C ASP A 733 1.03 -3.30 -16.89
N MET A 734 0.77 -4.56 -17.28
CA MET A 734 1.72 -5.32 -18.10
C MET A 734 2.00 -4.58 -19.41
N PRO A 735 3.27 -4.37 -19.79
CA PRO A 735 3.59 -3.87 -21.11
C PRO A 735 2.88 -4.71 -22.17
N LYS A 736 2.02 -4.06 -22.97
CA LYS A 736 1.37 -4.64 -24.15
C LYS A 736 2.33 -5.50 -25.00
N PRO A 737 3.60 -5.12 -25.20
CA PRO A 737 4.67 -5.97 -25.74
C PRO A 737 4.76 -7.42 -25.21
N ILE A 738 4.69 -7.61 -23.89
CA ILE A 738 4.82 -8.93 -23.25
C ILE A 738 3.55 -9.75 -23.49
N LEU A 739 2.39 -9.11 -23.41
CA LEU A 739 1.11 -9.76 -23.72
C LEU A 739 1.04 -10.18 -25.19
N GLU A 740 1.46 -9.32 -26.13
CA GLU A 740 1.52 -9.61 -27.57
C GLU A 740 2.53 -10.71 -27.91
N GLU A 741 3.66 -10.79 -27.21
CA GLU A 741 4.58 -11.93 -27.31
C GLU A 741 3.94 -13.23 -26.84
N ALA A 742 3.28 -13.22 -25.68
CA ALA A 742 2.62 -14.40 -25.15
C ALA A 742 1.51 -14.91 -26.08
N LEU A 743 0.76 -13.99 -26.71
CA LEU A 743 -0.27 -14.31 -27.71
C LEU A 743 0.34 -14.86 -29.01
N ARG A 744 1.44 -14.27 -29.51
CA ARG A 744 2.13 -14.76 -30.72
C ARG A 744 2.66 -16.18 -30.54
N ARG A 745 3.14 -16.53 -29.34
CA ARG A 745 3.56 -17.90 -29.01
C ARG A 745 2.43 -18.93 -29.03
N LEU A 746 1.18 -18.47 -28.98
CA LEU A 746 -0.03 -19.28 -29.12
C LEU A 746 -0.60 -19.23 -30.56
N GLY A 747 0.15 -18.69 -31.52
CA GLY A 747 -0.28 -18.58 -32.91
C GLY A 747 -1.41 -17.57 -33.15
N VAL A 748 -1.65 -16.65 -32.21
CA VAL A 748 -2.64 -15.57 -32.37
C VAL A 748 -1.97 -14.39 -33.07
N GLU A 749 -2.37 -14.09 -34.30
CA GLU A 749 -1.86 -12.93 -35.04
C GLU A 749 -2.30 -11.63 -34.35
N ALA A 750 -1.35 -10.95 -33.70
CA ALA A 750 -1.56 -9.58 -33.24
C ALA A 750 -1.80 -8.69 -34.47
N GLY A 751 -2.97 -8.08 -34.57
CA GLY A 751 -3.37 -7.26 -35.72
C GLY A 751 -2.26 -6.31 -36.18
N GLN A 752 -2.04 -6.27 -37.50
CA GLN A 752 -0.93 -5.59 -38.17
C GLN A 752 -0.59 -4.21 -37.56
N VAL A 753 0.65 -4.08 -37.06
CA VAL A 753 1.23 -2.82 -36.61
C VAL A 753 1.94 -2.18 -37.81
N GLY A 754 1.71 -0.88 -38.04
CA GLY A 754 2.46 -0.07 -39.01
C GLY A 754 3.98 -0.07 -38.76
N PRO A 755 4.78 0.61 -39.59
CA PRO A 755 6.24 0.45 -39.59
C PRO A 755 6.84 0.74 -38.20
N ALA A 756 7.49 -0.26 -37.61
CA ALA A 756 8.11 -0.17 -36.30
C ALA A 756 9.40 0.65 -36.34
N MET A 757 9.64 1.44 -35.31
CA MET A 757 10.88 2.19 -35.12
C MET A 757 12.00 1.21 -34.73
N ARG A 758 13.16 1.30 -35.41
CA ARG A 758 14.34 0.49 -35.04
C ARG A 758 15.42 1.31 -34.36
N ALA A 759 15.45 2.61 -34.64
CA ALA A 759 16.45 3.55 -34.14
C ALA A 759 15.82 4.89 -33.78
N LEU A 760 16.27 5.48 -32.68
CA LEU A 760 16.03 6.85 -32.25
C LEU A 760 17.39 7.52 -32.03
N VAL A 761 17.69 8.52 -32.83
CA VAL A 761 18.93 9.30 -32.77
C VAL A 761 18.65 10.67 -32.18
N ILE A 762 19.41 11.02 -31.15
CA ILE A 762 19.33 12.32 -30.48
C ILE A 762 20.73 12.93 -30.49
N LEU A 763 20.89 14.04 -31.20
CA LEU A 763 22.12 14.83 -31.16
C LEU A 763 21.87 16.09 -30.36
N VAL A 764 22.77 16.42 -29.43
CA VAL A 764 22.66 17.60 -28.58
C VAL A 764 23.98 18.36 -28.60
N GLU A 765 23.93 19.62 -29.00
CA GLU A 765 25.09 20.51 -29.07
C GLU A 765 24.98 21.62 -28.03
N LEU A 766 26.10 21.91 -27.39
CA LEU A 766 26.29 23.07 -26.54
C LEU A 766 26.35 24.34 -27.39
N ALA A 767 25.29 25.13 -27.36
CA ALA A 767 25.16 26.39 -28.10
C ALA A 767 25.83 27.56 -27.37
N ASP A 768 25.81 27.56 -26.04
CA ASP A 768 26.59 28.46 -25.18
C ASP A 768 27.14 27.66 -24.00
N GLY A 769 28.47 27.65 -23.87
CA GLY A 769 29.19 26.90 -22.85
C GLY A 769 29.21 27.58 -21.49
N GLY A 770 28.63 28.78 -21.34
CA GLY A 770 28.70 29.58 -20.13
C GLY A 770 30.12 30.04 -19.81
N SER A 771 30.29 30.77 -18.71
CA SER A 771 31.60 31.26 -18.25
C SER A 771 32.15 30.38 -17.12
N PHE A 772 32.73 29.24 -17.47
CA PHE A 772 33.40 28.35 -16.51
C PHE A 772 34.93 28.50 -16.58
N ALA A 773 35.60 28.39 -15.43
CA ALA A 773 37.06 28.43 -15.35
C ALA A 773 37.74 27.17 -15.93
N ASP A 774 37.04 26.04 -15.91
CA ASP A 774 37.46 24.77 -16.52
C ASP A 774 36.67 24.50 -17.80
N PRO A 775 37.31 24.43 -18.98
CA PRO A 775 36.67 24.08 -20.25
C PRO A 775 35.99 22.71 -20.26
N GLY A 776 36.40 21.78 -19.38
CA GLY A 776 35.82 20.44 -19.24
C GLY A 776 34.51 20.40 -18.44
N ALA A 777 34.18 21.46 -17.70
CA ALA A 777 33.02 21.49 -16.81
C ALA A 777 31.68 21.43 -17.58
N SER A 778 31.56 22.14 -18.71
CA SER A 778 30.31 22.20 -19.47
C SER A 778 29.93 20.83 -20.06
N PRO A 779 30.84 20.09 -20.73
CA PRO A 779 30.58 18.70 -21.14
C PRO A 779 30.24 17.75 -19.97
N GLU A 780 30.88 17.89 -18.80
CA GLU A 780 30.59 17.03 -17.65
C GLU A 780 29.18 17.26 -17.08
N ILE A 781 28.75 18.52 -17.00
CA ILE A 781 27.41 18.90 -16.55
C ILE A 781 26.36 18.34 -17.51
N VAL A 782 26.57 18.47 -18.82
CA VAL A 782 25.70 17.90 -19.86
C VAL A 782 25.64 16.37 -19.72
N GLY A 783 26.76 15.69 -19.54
CA GLY A 783 26.80 14.24 -19.31
C GLY A 783 26.05 13.81 -18.03
N ARG A 784 26.15 14.58 -16.93
CA ARG A 784 25.42 14.32 -15.69
C ARG A 784 23.91 14.53 -15.85
N ALA A 785 23.52 15.57 -16.56
CA ALA A 785 22.12 15.84 -16.87
C ALA A 785 21.53 14.75 -17.78
N ALA A 786 22.30 14.25 -18.76
CA ALA A 786 21.89 13.15 -19.64
C ALA A 786 21.64 11.86 -18.83
N ARG A 787 22.50 11.54 -17.84
CA ARG A 787 22.28 10.41 -16.92
C ARG A 787 20.97 10.51 -16.14
N LYS A 788 20.59 11.71 -15.69
CA LYS A 788 19.31 11.94 -14.98
C LYS A 788 18.11 11.84 -15.92
N ALA A 789 18.25 12.26 -17.17
CA ALA A 789 17.20 12.18 -18.18
C ALA A 789 17.03 10.77 -18.78
N ARG A 790 17.95 9.83 -18.51
CA ARG A 790 17.95 8.46 -19.06
C ARG A 790 16.64 7.70 -18.82
N ALA A 791 15.91 8.02 -17.75
CA ALA A 791 14.61 7.43 -17.44
C ALA A 791 13.59 7.49 -18.60
N PHE A 792 13.69 8.49 -19.47
CA PHE A 792 12.79 8.62 -20.62
C PHE A 792 13.15 7.71 -21.80
N LEU A 793 14.32 7.06 -21.74
CA LEU A 793 14.81 6.14 -22.75
C LEU A 793 15.02 4.72 -22.20
N GLU A 794 14.57 4.40 -20.98
CA GLU A 794 14.74 3.10 -20.32
C GLU A 794 14.12 1.92 -21.09
N ALA A 795 13.16 2.20 -21.98
CA ALA A 795 12.57 1.20 -22.87
C ALA A 795 13.49 0.78 -24.03
N TYR A 796 14.63 1.44 -24.21
CA TYR A 796 15.58 1.22 -25.30
C TYR A 796 16.95 0.85 -24.74
N GLU A 797 17.72 0.13 -25.55
CA GLU A 797 19.15 0.04 -25.33
C GLU A 797 19.80 1.32 -25.85
N THR A 798 20.57 1.99 -24.99
CA THR A 798 21.08 3.34 -25.26
C THR A 798 22.59 3.39 -25.24
N THR A 799 23.19 3.88 -26.32
CA THR A 799 24.61 4.26 -26.37
C THR A 799 24.71 5.79 -26.33
N THR A 800 25.56 6.30 -25.44
CA THR A 800 25.78 7.75 -25.27
C THR A 800 27.25 8.05 -25.43
N VAL A 801 27.58 8.97 -26.33
CA VAL A 801 28.97 9.39 -26.62
C VAL A 801 29.04 10.91 -26.53
N GLN A 802 29.95 11.42 -25.69
CA GLN A 802 30.28 12.85 -25.62
C GLN A 802 31.53 13.10 -26.48
N LEU A 803 31.40 13.98 -27.48
CA LEU A 803 32.45 14.41 -28.40
C LEU A 803 32.60 15.93 -28.31
N GLY A 804 33.42 16.40 -27.36
CA GLY A 804 33.59 17.83 -27.09
C GLY A 804 32.25 18.47 -26.70
N ASN A 805 31.76 19.42 -27.51
CA ASN A 805 30.49 20.13 -27.30
C ASN A 805 29.25 19.36 -27.78
N LEU A 806 29.43 18.18 -28.38
CA LEU A 806 28.35 17.36 -28.91
C LEU A 806 28.13 16.13 -28.02
N LEU A 807 26.89 15.91 -27.61
CA LEU A 807 26.41 14.66 -27.04
C LEU A 807 25.58 13.93 -28.09
N ALA A 808 26.04 12.75 -28.51
CA ALA A 808 25.31 11.86 -29.38
C ALA A 808 24.70 10.73 -28.55
N VAL A 809 23.38 10.56 -28.65
CA VAL A 809 22.64 9.47 -28.02
C VAL A 809 21.96 8.67 -29.12
N SER A 810 22.26 7.38 -29.15
CA SER A 810 21.57 6.41 -30.00
C SER A 810 20.77 5.49 -29.10
N ALA A 811 19.47 5.44 -29.32
CA ALA A 811 18.55 4.53 -28.63
C ALA A 811 18.00 3.54 -29.66
N PHE A 812 18.15 2.24 -29.40
CA PHE A 812 17.66 1.19 -30.26
C PHE A 812 16.69 0.28 -29.52
N GLU A 813 15.65 -0.14 -30.24
CA GLU A 813 14.72 -1.14 -29.72
C GLU A 813 15.22 -2.52 -30.17
N PRO A 814 15.64 -3.41 -29.25
CA PRO A 814 16.02 -4.75 -29.63
C PRO A 814 14.80 -5.49 -30.21
N PRO A 815 14.97 -6.37 -31.22
CA PRO A 815 13.87 -7.17 -31.72
C PRO A 815 13.14 -7.94 -30.61
N PRO A 816 11.81 -8.02 -30.68
CA PRO A 816 10.94 -7.47 -31.73
C PRO A 816 10.62 -5.98 -31.54
N PHE A 817 10.70 -5.22 -32.65
CA PHE A 817 10.38 -3.79 -32.70
C PHE A 817 8.88 -3.54 -32.51
N ARG A 818 8.51 -2.72 -31.53
CA ARG A 818 7.13 -2.51 -31.07
C ARG A 818 6.79 -1.03 -30.88
N THR A 819 7.80 -0.20 -30.70
CA THR A 819 7.64 1.24 -30.55
C THR A 819 7.36 1.84 -31.91
N ARG A 820 6.25 2.59 -32.01
CA ARG A 820 5.98 3.36 -33.21
C ARG A 820 6.89 4.58 -33.28
N PRO A 821 7.30 5.04 -34.47
CA PRO A 821 8.16 6.21 -34.61
C PRO A 821 7.68 7.44 -33.83
N ASP A 822 6.36 7.67 -33.75
CA ASP A 822 5.80 8.80 -32.99
C ASP A 822 6.02 8.70 -31.47
N GLU A 823 5.92 7.50 -30.91
CA GLU A 823 6.15 7.26 -29.48
C GLU A 823 7.63 7.44 -29.12
N GLY A 824 8.53 6.95 -29.98
CA GLY A 824 9.96 7.16 -29.85
C GLY A 824 10.37 8.63 -29.93
N LEU A 825 9.82 9.36 -30.90
CA LEU A 825 10.03 10.82 -31.02
C LEU A 825 9.58 11.56 -29.74
N VAL A 826 8.42 11.19 -29.16
CA VAL A 826 7.96 11.81 -27.90
C VAL A 826 8.93 11.53 -26.75
N SER A 827 9.45 10.32 -26.62
CA SER A 827 10.42 9.95 -25.59
C SER A 827 11.77 10.66 -25.79
N GLY A 828 12.27 10.72 -27.02
CA GLY A 828 13.50 11.45 -27.36
C GLY A 828 13.40 12.95 -27.11
N VAL A 829 12.25 13.55 -27.40
CA VAL A 829 12.02 14.98 -27.09
C VAL A 829 11.95 15.23 -25.60
N ARG A 830 11.35 14.33 -24.80
CA ARG A 830 11.37 14.47 -23.33
C ARG A 830 12.79 14.39 -22.77
N PHE A 831 13.59 13.46 -23.28
CA PHE A 831 14.99 13.36 -22.94
C PHE A 831 15.73 14.68 -23.25
N ALA A 832 15.62 15.17 -24.49
CA ALA A 832 16.27 16.42 -24.92
C ALA A 832 15.80 17.65 -24.13
N ARG A 833 14.51 17.73 -23.81
CA ARG A 833 13.93 18.78 -22.97
C ARG A 833 14.50 18.78 -21.56
N GLU A 834 14.51 17.62 -20.91
CA GLU A 834 14.94 17.52 -19.51
C GLU A 834 16.45 17.75 -19.38
N LEU A 835 17.22 17.29 -20.37
CA LEU A 835 18.62 17.63 -20.53
C LEU A 835 18.83 19.14 -20.68
N THR A 836 18.10 19.78 -21.59
CA THR A 836 18.19 21.23 -21.84
C THR A 836 17.78 22.05 -20.62
N ARG A 837 16.71 21.64 -19.93
CA ARG A 837 16.25 22.28 -18.69
C ARG A 837 17.31 22.21 -17.59
N ALA A 838 17.88 21.02 -17.36
CA ALA A 838 18.90 20.82 -16.35
C ALA A 838 20.20 21.59 -16.67
N ALA A 839 20.55 21.73 -17.95
CA ALA A 839 21.69 22.51 -18.40
C ALA A 839 21.46 24.04 -18.23
N LEU A 840 20.25 24.51 -18.53
CA LEU A 840 19.85 25.91 -18.34
C LEU A 840 19.91 26.36 -16.88
N GLU A 841 19.59 25.47 -15.93
CA GLU A 841 19.75 25.75 -14.48
C GLU A 841 21.20 26.10 -14.11
N THR A 842 22.18 25.71 -14.94
CA THR A 842 23.61 25.99 -14.77
C THR A 842 24.15 27.07 -15.72
N GLY A 843 23.28 27.74 -16.49
CA GLY A 843 23.67 28.78 -17.45
C GLY A 843 24.16 28.25 -18.80
N LEU A 844 24.00 26.96 -19.08
CA LEU A 844 24.34 26.36 -20.37
C LEU A 844 23.13 26.37 -21.32
N SER A 845 23.37 26.70 -22.60
CA SER A 845 22.33 26.67 -23.63
C SER A 845 22.56 25.50 -24.58
N LEU A 846 21.55 24.66 -24.82
CA LEU A 846 21.66 23.46 -25.66
C LEU A 846 20.72 23.50 -26.87
N ARG A 847 21.20 22.99 -28.00
CA ARG A 847 20.40 22.71 -29.20
C ARG A 847 20.34 21.20 -29.41
N ALA A 848 19.16 20.67 -29.74
CA ALA A 848 19.01 19.24 -29.96
C ALA A 848 18.27 18.91 -31.25
N ALA A 849 18.62 17.81 -31.89
CA ALA A 849 17.88 17.20 -32.99
C ALA A 849 17.45 15.77 -32.59
N VAL A 850 16.18 15.45 -32.79
CA VAL A 850 15.58 14.15 -32.45
C VAL A 850 14.96 13.54 -33.70
N VAL A 851 15.44 12.35 -34.08
CA VAL A 851 15.03 11.66 -35.30
C VAL A 851 14.76 10.19 -35.01
N ALA A 852 13.62 9.67 -35.47
CA ALA A 852 13.28 8.26 -35.41
C ALA A 852 13.33 7.66 -36.82
N GLY A 853 13.85 6.44 -36.96
CA GLY A 853 13.98 5.80 -38.27
C GLY A 853 14.30 4.31 -38.23
N GLN A 854 14.64 3.78 -39.40
CA GLN A 854 15.21 2.44 -39.55
C GLN A 854 16.71 2.48 -39.26
N GLY A 855 17.26 1.38 -38.74
CA GLY A 855 18.69 1.24 -38.48
C GLY A 855 19.06 -0.22 -38.31
N ALA A 856 20.35 -0.51 -38.49
CA ALA A 856 20.96 -1.81 -38.27
C ALA A 856 22.05 -1.68 -37.21
N VAL A 857 22.04 -2.59 -36.24
CA VAL A 857 23.12 -2.71 -35.26
C VAL A 857 24.25 -3.50 -35.90
N TYR A 858 25.48 -3.02 -35.74
CA TYR A 858 26.70 -3.75 -36.08
C TYR A 858 27.59 -3.82 -34.85
N GLU A 859 28.53 -4.75 -34.83
CA GLU A 859 29.56 -4.82 -33.80
C GLU A 859 30.83 -4.17 -34.37
N ASP A 860 31.35 -3.15 -33.69
CA ASP A 860 32.60 -2.50 -34.09
C ASP A 860 33.83 -3.37 -33.80
N ALA A 861 35.01 -2.91 -34.22
CA ALA A 861 36.26 -3.67 -34.04
C ALA A 861 36.65 -3.90 -32.57
N GLU A 862 35.98 -3.25 -31.62
CA GLU A 862 36.22 -3.36 -30.18
C GLU A 862 35.10 -4.16 -29.46
N GLY A 863 34.21 -4.81 -30.21
CA GLY A 863 33.12 -5.62 -29.66
C GLY A 863 31.93 -4.80 -29.15
N ARG A 864 31.83 -3.52 -29.52
CA ARG A 864 30.75 -2.63 -29.07
C ARG A 864 29.67 -2.55 -30.14
N HIS A 865 28.42 -2.56 -29.71
CA HIS A 865 27.30 -2.37 -30.62
C HIS A 865 27.24 -0.92 -31.15
N GLY A 866 27.54 -0.75 -32.43
CA GLY A 866 27.35 0.47 -33.20
C GLY A 866 26.02 0.48 -33.96
N LEU A 867 25.52 1.67 -34.29
CA LEU A 867 24.26 1.86 -35.01
C LEU A 867 24.51 2.51 -36.37
N ALA A 868 24.21 1.78 -37.44
CA ALA A 868 24.11 2.35 -38.79
C ALA A 868 22.65 2.72 -39.04
N SER A 869 22.34 4.03 -39.09
CA SER A 869 20.98 4.51 -39.35
C SER A 869 21.01 5.72 -40.27
N GLU A 870 20.11 5.72 -41.27
CA GLU A 870 19.82 6.89 -42.10
C GLU A 870 19.33 8.08 -41.25
N ALA A 871 18.77 7.81 -40.05
CA ALA A 871 18.36 8.83 -39.09
C ALA A 871 19.54 9.68 -38.58
N THR A 872 20.78 9.15 -38.60
CA THR A 872 21.96 9.88 -38.14
C THR A 872 22.31 11.05 -39.07
N ALA A 873 22.29 10.83 -40.39
CA ALA A 873 22.52 11.90 -41.37
C ALA A 873 21.44 12.99 -41.23
N ARG A 874 20.19 12.56 -41.05
CA ARG A 874 19.06 13.47 -40.88
C ARG A 874 19.11 14.26 -39.56
N ALA A 875 19.52 13.65 -38.46
CA ALA A 875 19.72 14.34 -37.19
C ALA A 875 20.80 15.43 -37.30
N TRP A 876 21.86 15.15 -38.07
CA TRP A 876 22.93 16.12 -38.36
C TRP A 876 22.45 17.29 -39.21
N GLU A 877 21.64 17.05 -40.24
CA GLU A 877 21.01 18.11 -41.04
C GLU A 877 20.16 19.03 -40.16
N LEU A 878 19.29 18.45 -39.32
CA LEU A 878 18.43 19.20 -38.42
C LEU A 878 19.22 20.00 -37.38
N LEU A 879 20.24 19.41 -36.77
CA LEU A 879 21.10 20.12 -35.83
C LEU A 879 21.84 21.29 -36.51
N THR A 880 22.32 21.09 -37.74
CA THR A 880 22.97 22.15 -38.54
C THR A 880 21.99 23.27 -38.87
N SER A 881 20.73 22.96 -39.17
CA SER A 881 19.69 23.99 -39.38
C SER A 881 19.46 24.86 -38.13
N LEU A 882 19.56 24.28 -36.92
CA LEU A 882 19.45 25.02 -35.67
C LEU A 882 20.62 25.98 -35.44
N ARG A 883 21.82 25.68 -36.00
CA ARG A 883 22.99 26.56 -35.89
C ARG A 883 22.83 27.88 -36.61
N GLY A 884 22.09 27.90 -37.72
CA GLY A 884 21.78 29.10 -38.50
C GLY A 884 20.70 30.01 -37.88
N GLY A 885 20.08 29.59 -36.76
CA GLY A 885 19.04 30.35 -36.07
C GLY A 885 19.53 31.12 -34.83
N PRO A 886 18.61 31.71 -34.04
CA PRO A 886 18.94 32.48 -32.84
C PRO A 886 19.82 31.71 -31.84
N ALA A 887 20.73 32.41 -31.16
CA ALA A 887 21.59 31.85 -30.11
C ALA A 887 20.76 31.58 -28.85
N GLY A 888 20.11 30.43 -28.78
CA GLY A 888 19.25 30.03 -27.67
C GLY A 888 18.84 28.56 -27.75
N PRO A 889 18.17 28.04 -26.70
CA PRO A 889 17.76 26.65 -26.62
C PRO A 889 16.75 26.28 -27.70
N ALA A 890 17.03 25.22 -28.45
CA ALA A 890 16.15 24.77 -29.52
C ALA A 890 16.14 23.24 -29.66
N ILE A 891 14.99 22.66 -29.99
CA ILE A 891 14.84 21.22 -30.25
C ILE A 891 14.17 21.04 -31.61
N ALA A 892 14.87 20.45 -32.57
CA ALA A 892 14.30 20.04 -33.86
C ALA A 892 13.86 18.57 -33.80
N VAL A 893 12.69 18.27 -34.37
CA VAL A 893 12.10 16.93 -34.37
C VAL A 893 11.69 16.54 -35.78
N ASP A 894 12.22 15.42 -36.29
CA ASP A 894 11.94 14.94 -37.65
C ASP A 894 10.58 14.25 -37.75
N GLY A 895 9.86 14.48 -38.86
CA GLY A 895 8.57 13.80 -39.13
C GLY A 895 7.37 14.31 -38.34
N ALA A 896 7.48 15.48 -37.68
CA ALA A 896 6.42 16.04 -36.84
C ALA A 896 5.28 16.70 -37.63
N VAL A 897 4.47 15.92 -38.37
CA VAL A 897 3.23 16.40 -39.01
C VAL A 897 2.00 15.99 -38.17
N GLY A 898 1.14 16.95 -37.82
CA GLY A 898 -0.11 16.68 -37.11
C GLY A 898 0.03 16.23 -35.64
N LEU A 899 -0.48 15.04 -35.31
CA LEU A 899 -0.70 14.52 -33.95
C LEU A 899 0.60 14.45 -33.09
N VAL A 900 1.75 14.20 -33.71
CA VAL A 900 3.06 14.14 -33.01
C VAL A 900 3.43 15.51 -32.47
N ARG A 901 3.29 16.56 -33.29
CA ARG A 901 3.49 17.95 -32.86
C ARG A 901 2.56 18.30 -31.69
N GLU A 902 1.30 17.90 -31.74
CA GLU A 902 0.35 18.14 -30.65
C GLU A 902 0.80 17.45 -29.34
N ARG A 903 1.16 16.16 -29.40
CA ARG A 903 1.63 15.39 -28.23
C ARG A 903 2.93 15.95 -27.66
N VAL A 904 3.86 16.37 -28.51
CA VAL A 904 5.11 16.98 -28.10
C VAL A 904 4.88 18.37 -27.50
N GLN A 905 4.04 19.21 -28.11
CA GLN A 905 3.67 20.53 -27.58
C GLN A 905 3.01 20.43 -26.20
N GLN A 906 2.16 19.42 -25.96
CA GLN A 906 1.57 19.19 -24.63
C GLN A 906 2.62 18.95 -23.53
N ARG A 907 3.83 18.49 -23.92
CA ARG A 907 4.96 18.19 -23.04
C ARG A 907 6.00 19.31 -22.99
N LEU A 908 6.05 20.18 -24.00
CA LEU A 908 6.92 21.35 -24.10
C LEU A 908 6.08 22.64 -24.00
N ARG A 909 5.35 22.83 -22.89
CA ARG A 909 4.33 23.89 -22.77
C ARG A 909 4.89 25.32 -22.82
N ASP A 910 6.16 25.48 -22.46
CA ASP A 910 6.86 26.76 -22.38
C ASP A 910 7.74 27.01 -23.62
N TRP A 911 7.62 26.18 -24.65
CA TRP A 911 8.39 26.30 -25.89
C TRP A 911 7.45 26.63 -27.05
N SER A 912 7.80 27.66 -27.83
CA SER A 912 7.14 27.98 -29.10
C SER A 912 7.51 26.94 -30.18
N ALA A 913 6.57 26.57 -31.05
CA ALA A 913 6.81 25.59 -32.11
C ALA A 913 6.58 26.18 -33.49
N GLU A 914 7.63 26.17 -34.30
CA GLU A 914 7.62 26.60 -35.69
C GLU A 914 7.70 25.37 -36.60
N PRO A 915 6.73 25.19 -37.52
CA PRO A 915 6.85 24.16 -38.55
C PRO A 915 7.93 24.55 -39.56
N ALA A 916 8.75 23.59 -40.00
CA ALA A 916 9.75 23.77 -41.05
C ALA A 916 9.68 22.54 -41.98
N ASP A 917 9.39 22.71 -43.27
CA ASP A 917 9.24 21.66 -44.30
C ASP A 917 8.78 20.27 -43.82
N SER A 918 9.69 19.41 -43.35
CA SER A 918 9.46 18.03 -42.87
C SER A 918 9.79 17.78 -41.39
N SER A 919 10.01 18.83 -40.60
CA SER A 919 10.34 18.81 -39.17
C SER A 919 9.57 19.87 -38.37
N THR A 920 9.70 19.86 -37.05
CA THR A 920 9.20 20.95 -36.18
C THR A 920 10.31 21.40 -35.26
N ILE A 921 10.51 22.71 -35.16
CA ILE A 921 11.49 23.33 -34.28
C ILE A 921 10.76 23.93 -33.08
N PHE A 922 11.19 23.53 -31.88
CA PHE A 922 10.74 24.09 -30.61
C PHE A 922 11.81 25.04 -30.08
N ARG A 923 11.43 26.24 -29.62
CA ARG A 923 12.34 27.22 -28.95
C ARG A 923 11.73 27.76 -27.66
N ILE A 924 12.55 28.00 -26.64
CA ILE A 924 12.14 28.74 -25.43
C ILE A 924 12.05 30.23 -25.75
#